data_AF-A0A8T9MVR4-F1
#
_entry.id   AF-A0A8T9MVR4-F1
#
_cell.length_a   1.000
_cell.length_b   1.000
_cell.length_c   1.000
_cell.angle_alpha   90.00
_cell.angle_beta   90.00
_cell.angle_gamma   90.00
#
_symmetry.space_group_name_H-M   'P 1'
#
loop_
_entity.id
_entity.type
_entity.pdbx_description
1 polymer ?
#
loop_
_entity_poly.entity_id
_entity_poly.type
_entity_poly.pdbx_seq_one_letter_code
_entity_poly.pdbx_strand_id
1 'polypeptide(L)'
;MTRNVKSSTLNKSKALWHNNTSSSESDETLHTTDIKVGQQANFNVGGKVDLKAVQLDVGDTLTLKGVQGVKLQGDVSRDSQRTSADFKNETKVQKVNNQLLKTGHSKKEFDLETLHATQIKAGGDVIVQSEQALETYGAKVHAKGNVLTQVNNVKLDAVSTTDKSNVDDKARFFGGADEGLNRLVDQTLHGSALVAGGTVILEAKKGVNVRGSSIKAAEGALVNAGAGKANITHVNATDQSENRKRIGTIFNITKKLDHTQSTEQTAVGSTLHSDVDLVVMSDREINVLGSKILAARNVELTLTNGNVNIAAAKTNSQHTSNTFDIKPFAKVDADKGQLLDANAKVGVGLSFVKGSQTSHLTQHAGSDVQAGGNLKVSSQNNVNVHGSTIGAKGDVDVSAKNINVTAAQDTNATVSSKRVTDIGIGGSVSAGGGTPKVTVSAGITSGKTTVDSKAQTAKVSGVNGGNVNLTAENNIKHEGTKIQATGNVNQTAKQITNAAATDTVDATTVEHKGGISVELGASASKAVSLKGTIHGSGGTTVSNSTSQAGGSVQAGGDVNVVASGKVTDVGTKYDSNGTLNINAKDYVNTAAVSTNKHVSNKGGAEISVGASTSDFASIDLSIAGKMSYNHEKGNKSESTKGTLNGNNVVVNAANTASIAADVKAQNDVNITAVPTA
;
A
#
# COMPACT_ATOMS: atom_id res chain seq x y z
N MET A 1 2.54 39.15 -1.38
CA MET A 1 3.73 38.31 -1.13
C MET A 1 4.95 39.17 -1.31
N THR A 2 5.91 39.09 -0.40
CA THR A 2 7.23 39.70 -0.51
C THR A 2 8.29 38.60 -0.49
N ARG A 3 9.43 38.85 -1.13
CA ARG A 3 10.52 37.88 -1.23
C ARG A 3 11.83 38.57 -0.90
N ASN A 4 12.48 38.12 0.16
CA ASN A 4 13.82 38.59 0.53
C ASN A 4 14.84 37.61 -0.02
N VAL A 5 15.90 38.12 -0.65
CA VAL A 5 16.98 37.28 -1.19
C VAL A 5 18.29 37.79 -0.63
N LYS A 6 19.07 36.89 -0.05
CA LYS A 6 20.42 37.14 0.42
C LYS A 6 21.38 36.23 -0.34
N SER A 7 22.43 36.81 -0.91
CA SER A 7 23.49 36.04 -1.55
C SER A 7 24.85 36.49 -1.04
N SER A 8 25.78 35.54 -0.92
CA SER A 8 27.16 35.81 -0.51
C SER A 8 28.09 34.84 -1.22
N THR A 9 29.26 35.34 -1.61
CA THR A 9 30.34 34.54 -2.18
C THR A 9 31.62 34.82 -1.42
N LEU A 10 32.31 33.78 -0.99
CA LEU A 10 33.60 33.84 -0.31
C LEU A 10 34.61 33.03 -1.10
N ASN A 11 35.61 33.71 -1.65
CA ASN A 11 36.71 33.09 -2.38
C ASN A 11 37.97 33.16 -1.54
N LYS A 12 38.53 32.01 -1.17
CA LYS A 12 39.84 31.90 -0.49
C LYS A 12 40.78 31.13 -1.41
N SER A 13 41.92 31.71 -1.76
CA SER A 13 42.92 31.02 -2.56
C SER A 13 44.34 31.36 -2.11
N LYS A 14 45.26 30.41 -2.30
CA LYS A 14 46.70 30.58 -2.12
C LYS A 14 47.40 29.57 -3.01
N ALA A 15 48.10 30.01 -4.05
CA ALA A 15 48.73 29.13 -5.05
C ALA A 15 47.74 28.06 -5.59
N LEU A 16 48.05 26.77 -5.46
CA LEU A 16 47.21 25.66 -5.92
C LEU A 16 46.04 25.31 -4.98
N TRP A 17 45.88 26.03 -3.86
CA TRP A 17 44.80 25.86 -2.90
C TRP A 17 43.68 26.85 -3.19
N HIS A 18 42.44 26.36 -3.18
CA HIS A 18 41.27 27.24 -3.13
C HIS A 18 40.12 26.62 -2.36
N ASN A 19 39.26 27.47 -1.83
CA ASN A 19 37.93 27.15 -1.34
C ASN A 19 37.03 28.35 -1.70
N ASN A 20 36.14 28.11 -2.66
CA ASN A 20 35.19 29.08 -3.15
C ASN A 20 33.80 28.62 -2.71
N THR A 21 33.20 29.35 -1.78
CA THR A 21 31.86 29.05 -1.25
C THR A 21 30.89 30.11 -1.74
N SER A 22 29.77 29.70 -2.31
CA SER A 22 28.62 30.56 -2.58
C SER A 22 27.42 30.10 -1.74
N SER A 23 26.67 31.06 -1.21
CA SER A 23 25.45 30.80 -0.47
C SER A 23 24.37 31.76 -0.94
N SER A 24 23.17 31.26 -1.12
CA SER A 24 21.97 32.03 -1.42
C SER A 24 20.81 31.55 -0.58
N GLU A 25 20.08 32.48 -0.01
CA GLU A 25 18.88 32.27 0.79
C GLU A 25 17.76 33.13 0.20
N SER A 26 16.56 32.59 0.18
CA SER A 26 15.37 33.25 -0.33
C SER A 26 14.21 32.92 0.58
N ASP A 27 13.66 33.92 1.25
CA ASP A 27 12.53 33.76 2.15
C ASP A 27 11.31 34.48 1.57
N GLU A 28 10.19 33.77 1.43
CA GLU A 28 8.94 34.35 0.96
C GLU A 28 7.98 34.58 2.13
N THR A 29 7.59 35.82 2.33
CA THR A 29 6.54 36.17 3.29
C THR A 29 5.24 36.42 2.55
N LEU A 30 4.23 35.59 2.84
CA LEU A 30 2.87 35.87 2.40
C LEU A 30 2.23 36.90 3.32
N HIS A 31 1.59 37.91 2.73
CA HIS A 31 0.78 38.86 3.47
C HIS A 31 -0.68 38.44 3.35
N THR A 32 -1.30 38.09 4.48
CA THR A 32 -2.70 37.70 4.57
C THR A 32 -3.59 38.93 4.72
N THR A 33 -4.83 38.84 4.24
CA THR A 33 -5.84 39.88 4.50
C THR A 33 -6.65 39.48 5.71
N ASP A 34 -6.71 40.35 6.73
CA ASP A 34 -7.53 40.18 7.92
C ASP A 34 -8.80 41.03 7.83
N ILE A 35 -9.96 40.39 7.87
CA ILE A 35 -11.27 41.06 7.86
C ILE A 35 -12.01 40.68 9.13
N LYS A 36 -12.38 41.69 9.93
CA LYS A 36 -13.15 41.50 11.17
C LYS A 36 -14.46 42.27 11.09
N VAL A 37 -15.57 41.58 11.31
CA VAL A 37 -16.92 42.16 11.26
C VAL A 37 -17.65 41.77 12.54
N GLY A 38 -18.10 42.76 13.32
CA GLY A 38 -18.70 42.50 14.63
C GLY A 38 -20.07 41.82 14.61
N GLN A 39 -20.79 41.89 13.48
CA GLN A 39 -22.11 41.26 13.30
C GLN A 39 -22.14 40.48 11.99
N GLN A 40 -22.92 40.92 11.00
CA GLN A 40 -23.14 40.22 9.74
C GLN A 40 -22.23 40.75 8.63
N ALA A 41 -21.75 39.85 7.77
CA ALA A 41 -20.99 40.18 6.57
C ALA A 41 -21.65 39.59 5.32
N ASN A 42 -21.94 40.43 4.33
CA ASN A 42 -22.62 40.03 3.10
C ASN A 42 -21.78 40.39 1.87
N PHE A 43 -21.26 39.38 1.18
CA PHE A 43 -20.58 39.52 -0.11
C PHE A 43 -21.59 39.19 -1.21
N ASN A 44 -22.03 40.19 -1.98
CA ASN A 44 -22.94 40.01 -3.10
C ASN A 44 -22.30 40.54 -4.38
N VAL A 45 -21.64 39.64 -5.11
CA VAL A 45 -20.79 39.97 -6.25
C VAL A 45 -21.38 39.39 -7.52
N GLY A 46 -21.58 40.21 -8.55
CA GLY A 46 -22.06 39.76 -9.88
C GLY A 46 -21.05 38.86 -10.61
N GLY A 47 -19.79 38.86 -10.18
CA GLY A 47 -18.73 37.96 -10.62
C GLY A 47 -18.49 36.81 -9.63
N LYS A 48 -17.22 36.40 -9.53
CA LYS A 48 -16.75 35.34 -8.62
C LYS A 48 -16.26 35.96 -7.30
N VAL A 49 -16.57 35.31 -6.18
CA VAL A 49 -15.90 35.59 -4.90
C VAL A 49 -14.64 34.71 -4.84
N ASP A 50 -13.44 35.30 -4.84
CA ASP A 50 -12.17 34.57 -4.75
C ASP A 50 -11.39 35.06 -3.52
N LEU A 51 -11.32 34.22 -2.48
CA LEU A 51 -10.57 34.50 -1.26
C LEU A 51 -9.33 33.60 -1.24
N LYS A 52 -8.15 34.23 -1.22
CA LYS A 52 -6.85 33.56 -1.22
C LYS A 52 -6.04 33.98 0.01
N ALA A 53 -5.74 33.01 0.88
CA ALA A 53 -5.08 33.22 2.17
C ALA A 53 -5.66 34.38 3.00
N VAL A 54 -7.00 34.43 3.08
CA VAL A 54 -7.74 35.45 3.85
C VAL A 54 -8.13 34.89 5.21
N GLN A 55 -8.01 35.72 6.25
CA GLN A 55 -8.60 35.45 7.56
C GLN A 55 -9.84 36.35 7.73
N LEU A 56 -11.00 35.71 7.82
CA LEU A 56 -12.30 36.37 7.93
C LEU A 56 -12.99 35.95 9.22
N ASP A 57 -13.24 36.90 10.10
CA ASP A 57 -13.88 36.70 11.41
C ASP A 57 -15.17 37.53 11.48
N VAL A 58 -16.31 36.85 11.60
CA VAL A 58 -17.65 37.43 11.53
C VAL A 58 -18.41 37.08 12.80
N GLY A 59 -18.89 38.09 13.52
CA GLY A 59 -19.52 37.90 14.83
C GLY A 59 -20.86 37.14 14.80
N ASP A 60 -21.59 37.22 13.69
CA ASP A 60 -22.84 36.51 13.46
C ASP A 60 -22.78 35.77 12.11
N THR A 61 -23.61 36.13 11.13
CA THR A 61 -23.76 35.39 9.87
C THR A 61 -22.87 35.94 8.76
N LEU A 62 -22.23 35.03 8.03
CA LEU A 62 -21.49 35.31 6.80
C LEU A 62 -22.25 34.77 5.59
N THR A 63 -22.57 35.66 4.64
CA THR A 63 -23.11 35.26 3.33
C THR A 63 -22.09 35.52 2.22
N LEU A 64 -21.75 34.47 1.47
CA LEU A 64 -20.91 34.53 0.27
C LEU A 64 -21.76 34.24 -0.97
N LYS A 65 -22.12 35.29 -1.70
CA LYS A 65 -22.88 35.21 -2.95
C LYS A 65 -22.05 35.71 -4.13
N GLY A 66 -21.63 34.78 -4.98
CA GLY A 66 -20.95 35.07 -6.24
C GLY A 66 -21.68 34.39 -7.40
N VAL A 67 -22.23 35.16 -8.33
CA VAL A 67 -22.98 34.59 -9.48
C VAL A 67 -22.11 33.62 -10.28
N GLN A 68 -20.82 33.94 -10.48
CA GLN A 68 -19.87 33.11 -11.23
C GLN A 68 -19.09 32.10 -10.38
N GLY A 69 -19.39 31.97 -9.09
CA GLY A 69 -18.75 30.99 -8.20
C GLY A 69 -18.22 31.59 -6.91
N VAL A 70 -17.85 30.71 -5.99
CA VAL A 70 -17.13 31.04 -4.76
C VAL A 70 -15.89 30.15 -4.68
N LYS A 71 -14.71 30.74 -4.52
CA LYS A 71 -13.44 30.02 -4.39
C LYS A 71 -12.73 30.45 -3.12
N LEU A 72 -12.41 29.48 -2.27
CA LEU A 72 -11.69 29.66 -1.02
C LEU A 72 -10.40 28.85 -1.09
N GLN A 73 -9.26 29.50 -1.19
CA GLN A 73 -8.00 28.80 -1.41
C GLN A 73 -6.92 29.28 -0.45
N GLY A 74 -6.07 28.37 0.01
CA GLY A 74 -4.81 28.76 0.62
C GLY A 74 -3.83 29.29 -0.42
N ASP A 75 -2.73 29.86 0.05
CA ASP A 75 -1.57 30.21 -0.77
C ASP A 75 -0.31 29.61 -0.15
N VAL A 76 0.70 29.34 -0.96
CA VAL A 76 1.94 28.68 -0.50
C VAL A 76 3.07 29.69 -0.54
N SER A 77 3.82 29.82 0.55
CA SER A 77 5.11 30.52 0.57
C SER A 77 6.25 29.52 0.50
N ARG A 78 7.37 29.93 -0.08
CA ARG A 78 8.56 29.08 -0.23
C ARG A 78 9.81 29.73 0.35
N ASP A 79 10.46 29.00 1.26
CA ASP A 79 11.78 29.35 1.78
C ASP A 79 12.82 28.41 1.18
N SER A 80 13.96 28.96 0.75
CA SER A 80 14.99 28.21 0.03
C SER A 80 16.38 28.61 0.50
N GLN A 81 17.19 27.61 0.85
CA GLN A 81 18.59 27.79 1.21
C GLN A 81 19.46 26.92 0.31
N ARG A 82 20.47 27.54 -0.30
CA ARG A 82 21.45 26.85 -1.14
C ARG A 82 22.85 27.29 -0.76
N THR A 83 23.71 26.32 -0.49
CA THR A 83 25.15 26.53 -0.30
C THR A 83 25.92 25.59 -1.22
N SER A 84 26.89 26.13 -1.93
CA SER A 84 27.81 25.36 -2.78
C SER A 84 29.24 25.73 -2.43
N ALA A 85 30.13 24.75 -2.37
CA ALA A 85 31.56 24.98 -2.15
C ALA A 85 32.38 24.14 -3.10
N ASP A 86 33.30 24.79 -3.82
CA ASP A 86 34.35 24.15 -4.61
C ASP A 86 35.67 24.31 -3.87
N PHE A 87 36.36 23.20 -3.60
CA PHE A 87 37.61 23.21 -2.85
C PHE A 87 38.69 22.37 -3.52
N LYS A 88 39.94 22.82 -3.40
CA LYS A 88 41.12 22.13 -3.92
C LYS A 88 42.25 22.18 -2.92
N ASN A 89 42.87 21.02 -2.71
CA ASN A 89 43.97 20.81 -1.78
C ASN A 89 43.66 21.25 -0.33
N GLU A 90 42.41 21.27 0.10
CA GLU A 90 42.03 21.66 1.47
C GLU A 90 42.46 20.59 2.47
N THR A 91 43.05 20.97 3.60
CA THR A 91 43.52 20.03 4.62
C THR A 91 42.36 19.42 5.40
N LYS A 92 42.21 18.08 5.37
CA LYS A 92 41.33 17.33 6.25
C LYS A 92 42.17 16.68 7.36
N VAL A 93 41.95 17.08 8.62
CA VAL A 93 42.53 16.40 9.78
C VAL A 93 41.66 15.18 10.07
N GLN A 94 42.16 13.97 9.78
CA GLN A 94 41.41 12.73 10.00
C GLN A 94 41.80 12.03 11.32
N LYS A 95 43.06 12.23 11.76
CA LYS A 95 43.63 11.88 13.08
C LYS A 95 44.75 12.90 13.37
N VAL A 96 45.14 13.04 14.65
CA VAL A 96 46.11 14.03 15.14
C VAL A 96 47.43 14.08 14.34
N ASN A 97 47.81 13.00 13.65
CA ASN A 97 49.04 12.92 12.84
C ASN A 97 48.84 12.49 11.36
N ASN A 98 47.63 12.56 10.78
CA ASN A 98 47.40 12.19 9.37
C ASN A 98 46.54 13.24 8.64
N GLN A 99 47.22 14.10 7.87
CA GLN A 99 46.62 15.19 7.09
C GLN A 99 46.46 14.75 5.63
N LEU A 100 45.22 14.70 5.15
CA LEU A 100 44.91 14.40 3.75
C LEU A 100 44.46 15.67 3.04
N LEU A 101 44.99 15.91 1.85
CA LEU A 101 44.50 16.98 0.98
C LEU A 101 43.26 16.48 0.23
N LYS A 102 42.14 17.21 0.36
CA LYS A 102 40.90 16.94 -0.36
C LYS A 102 40.66 17.96 -1.48
N THR A 103 40.12 17.49 -2.60
CA THR A 103 39.66 18.30 -3.73
C THR A 103 38.27 17.82 -4.15
N GLY A 104 37.35 18.72 -4.43
CA GLY A 104 35.97 18.33 -4.67
C GLY A 104 34.98 19.50 -4.69
N HIS A 105 33.70 19.13 -4.68
CA HIS A 105 32.59 20.05 -4.52
C HIS A 105 31.62 19.53 -3.46
N SER A 106 30.90 20.45 -2.82
CA SER A 106 29.79 20.17 -1.90
C SER A 106 28.64 21.08 -2.26
N LYS A 107 27.43 20.53 -2.34
CA LYS A 107 26.21 21.28 -2.63
C LYS A 107 25.13 20.87 -1.63
N LYS A 108 24.51 21.84 -0.98
CA LYS A 108 23.38 21.65 -0.08
C LYS A 108 22.25 22.56 -0.52
N GLU A 109 21.07 22.00 -0.71
CA GLU A 109 19.86 22.72 -1.07
C GLU A 109 18.73 22.25 -0.16
N PHE A 110 17.99 23.20 0.40
CA PHE A 110 16.77 22.98 1.15
C PHE A 110 15.70 23.90 0.58
N ASP A 111 14.53 23.34 0.27
CA ASP A 111 13.33 24.10 -0.08
C ASP A 111 12.20 23.66 0.88
N LEU A 112 11.52 24.60 1.51
CA LEU A 112 10.39 24.38 2.41
C LEU A 112 9.18 25.12 1.86
N GLU A 113 8.07 24.42 1.69
CA GLU A 113 6.80 25.03 1.27
C GLU A 113 5.81 25.06 2.44
N THR A 114 5.29 26.25 2.76
CA THR A 114 4.32 26.43 3.85
C THR A 114 2.97 26.89 3.30
N LEU A 115 1.91 26.18 3.65
CA LEU A 115 0.54 26.57 3.31
C LEU A 115 -0.02 27.59 4.30
N HIS A 116 -0.51 28.69 3.75
CA HIS A 116 -1.33 29.68 4.44
C HIS A 116 -2.79 29.53 4.00
N ALA A 117 -3.58 28.85 4.82
CA ALA A 117 -4.99 28.58 4.53
C ALA A 117 -5.85 29.85 4.53
N THR A 118 -6.88 29.91 3.68
CA THR A 118 -8.02 30.81 3.93
C THR A 118 -8.79 30.29 5.13
N GLN A 119 -9.00 31.13 6.14
CA GLN A 119 -9.68 30.81 7.38
C GLN A 119 -10.93 31.68 7.55
N ILE A 120 -12.08 31.05 7.71
CA ILE A 120 -13.37 31.70 7.93
C ILE A 120 -13.90 31.25 9.28
N LYS A 121 -14.26 32.20 10.13
CA LYS A 121 -14.95 32.00 11.40
C LYS A 121 -16.22 32.82 11.43
N ALA A 122 -17.34 32.19 11.75
CA ALA A 122 -18.63 32.84 11.94
C ALA A 122 -19.22 32.47 13.30
N GLY A 123 -19.70 33.47 14.05
CA GLY A 123 -20.40 33.26 15.32
C GLY A 123 -21.83 32.74 15.15
N GLY A 124 -22.40 32.87 13.95
CA GLY A 124 -23.66 32.27 13.50
C GLY A 124 -23.42 31.34 12.31
N ASP A 125 -24.17 31.55 11.23
CA ASP A 125 -24.14 30.70 10.04
C ASP A 125 -23.11 31.15 8.99
N VAL A 126 -22.64 30.21 8.16
CA VAL A 126 -21.95 30.48 6.90
C VAL A 126 -22.81 29.99 5.74
N ILE A 127 -23.25 30.92 4.89
CA ILE A 127 -24.13 30.66 3.76
C ILE A 127 -23.36 30.94 2.47
N VAL A 128 -23.31 29.95 1.57
CA VAL A 128 -22.66 30.06 0.26
C VAL A 128 -23.69 29.87 -0.85
N GLN A 129 -23.88 30.88 -1.69
CA GLN A 129 -24.84 30.86 -2.80
C GLN A 129 -24.16 31.18 -4.12
N SER A 130 -24.40 30.36 -5.14
CA SER A 130 -23.86 30.60 -6.48
C SER A 130 -24.66 29.90 -7.57
N GLU A 131 -24.66 30.47 -8.77
CA GLU A 131 -25.10 29.76 -9.97
C GLU A 131 -24.00 28.84 -10.52
N GLN A 132 -22.79 28.90 -9.96
CA GLN A 132 -21.64 28.06 -10.33
C GLN A 132 -21.14 27.28 -9.11
N ALA A 133 -19.86 26.92 -9.07
CA ALA A 133 -19.31 26.04 -8.06
C ALA A 133 -18.88 26.79 -6.78
N LEU A 134 -18.97 26.10 -5.64
CA LEU A 134 -18.11 26.34 -4.49
C LEU A 134 -16.85 25.48 -4.65
N GLU A 135 -15.68 26.11 -4.66
CA GLU A 135 -14.40 25.44 -4.69
C GLU A 135 -13.58 25.80 -3.45
N THR A 136 -13.09 24.81 -2.72
CA THR A 136 -12.16 25.01 -1.62
C THR A 136 -10.88 24.23 -1.82
N TYR A 137 -9.73 24.86 -1.55
CA TYR A 137 -8.40 24.26 -1.66
C TYR A 137 -7.60 24.58 -0.39
N GLY A 138 -7.52 23.62 0.54
CA GLY A 138 -6.87 23.83 1.84
C GLY A 138 -7.48 24.97 2.67
N ALA A 139 -8.77 25.27 2.50
CA ALA A 139 -9.46 26.32 3.26
C ALA A 139 -10.14 25.73 4.51
N LYS A 140 -10.24 26.53 5.58
CA LYS A 140 -10.86 26.15 6.86
C LYS A 140 -12.05 27.07 7.14
N VAL A 141 -13.24 26.49 7.25
CA VAL A 141 -14.48 27.20 7.56
C VAL A 141 -15.03 26.65 8.87
N HIS A 142 -15.28 27.55 9.83
CA HIS A 142 -15.86 27.23 11.12
C HIS A 142 -17.07 28.13 11.36
N ALA A 143 -18.26 27.55 11.44
CA ALA A 143 -19.49 28.21 11.87
C ALA A 143 -19.88 27.68 13.26
N LYS A 144 -20.26 28.55 14.20
CA LYS A 144 -20.90 28.08 15.43
C LYS A 144 -22.34 27.62 15.18
N GLY A 145 -23.02 28.25 14.22
CA GLY A 145 -24.27 27.76 13.66
C GLY A 145 -24.01 26.76 12.54
N ASN A 146 -24.64 26.96 11.40
CA ASN A 146 -24.70 26.06 10.28
C ASN A 146 -23.73 26.45 9.15
N VAL A 147 -23.37 25.48 8.31
CA VAL A 147 -22.74 25.73 7.00
C VAL A 147 -23.71 25.27 5.92
N LEU A 148 -24.22 26.20 5.12
CA LEU A 148 -25.18 25.92 4.05
C LEU A 148 -24.59 26.30 2.70
N THR A 149 -24.66 25.40 1.73
CA THR A 149 -24.28 25.70 0.34
C THR A 149 -25.48 25.49 -0.56
N GLN A 150 -25.75 26.43 -1.47
CA GLN A 150 -26.70 26.28 -2.56
C GLN A 150 -26.00 26.67 -3.87
N VAL A 151 -25.44 25.67 -4.55
CA VAL A 151 -24.53 25.87 -5.68
C VAL A 151 -24.76 24.85 -6.80
N ASN A 152 -24.15 25.07 -7.97
CA ASN A 152 -24.19 24.06 -9.03
C ASN A 152 -23.32 22.84 -8.69
N ASN A 153 -22.12 23.06 -8.16
CA ASN A 153 -21.22 21.98 -7.73
C ASN A 153 -20.50 22.37 -6.44
N VAL A 154 -20.23 21.39 -5.58
CA VAL A 154 -19.31 21.56 -4.44
C VAL A 154 -18.02 20.79 -4.71
N LYS A 155 -16.89 21.46 -4.54
CA LYS A 155 -15.56 20.85 -4.61
C LYS A 155 -14.75 21.26 -3.38
N LEU A 156 -14.51 20.31 -2.48
CA LEU A 156 -13.59 20.43 -1.37
C LEU A 156 -12.35 19.60 -1.68
N ASP A 157 -11.23 20.26 -1.99
CA ASP A 157 -10.00 19.60 -2.41
C ASP A 157 -8.84 19.88 -1.45
N ALA A 158 -7.87 18.99 -1.48
CA ALA A 158 -6.61 19.15 -0.78
C ALA A 158 -5.60 19.91 -1.64
N VAL A 159 -4.67 20.61 -0.99
CA VAL A 159 -3.51 21.25 -1.63
C VAL A 159 -2.23 20.62 -1.07
N SER A 160 -1.23 20.39 -1.91
CA SER A 160 0.06 19.81 -1.50
C SER A 160 1.10 20.90 -1.22
N THR A 161 1.90 20.73 -0.17
CA THR A 161 3.20 21.40 -0.01
C THR A 161 4.33 20.38 -0.13
N THR A 162 5.48 20.82 -0.63
CA THR A 162 6.65 19.96 -0.87
C THR A 162 7.89 20.48 -0.17
N ASP A 163 8.50 19.63 0.64
CA ASP A 163 9.79 19.89 1.27
C ASP A 163 10.88 19.12 0.53
N LYS A 164 11.98 19.79 0.20
CA LYS A 164 13.09 19.20 -0.55
C LYS A 164 14.38 19.39 0.21
N SER A 165 15.16 18.32 0.29
CA SER A 165 16.55 18.37 0.71
C SER A 165 17.42 17.70 -0.35
N ASN A 166 18.53 18.33 -0.71
CA ASN A 166 19.50 17.77 -1.64
C ASN A 166 20.91 18.09 -1.15
N VAL A 167 21.64 17.05 -0.75
CA VAL A 167 23.04 17.12 -0.31
C VAL A 167 23.88 16.27 -1.26
N ASP A 168 24.71 16.92 -2.08
CA ASP A 168 25.64 16.28 -3.03
C ASP A 168 27.08 16.68 -2.67
N ASP A 169 27.79 15.76 -2.05
CA ASP A 169 29.16 15.92 -1.59
C ASP A 169 30.08 15.00 -2.39
N LYS A 170 31.03 15.55 -3.13
CA LYS A 170 32.02 14.77 -3.88
C LYS A 170 33.43 15.23 -3.52
N ALA A 171 34.18 14.36 -2.87
CA ALA A 171 35.56 14.63 -2.47
C ALA A 171 36.53 13.57 -3.01
N ARG A 172 37.75 14.00 -3.31
CA ARG A 172 38.89 13.14 -3.70
C ARG A 172 40.08 13.49 -2.84
N PHE A 173 40.85 12.48 -2.46
CA PHE A 173 42.06 12.61 -1.63
C PHE A 173 43.14 11.62 -2.09
N PHE A 174 44.37 11.81 -1.64
CA PHE A 174 45.44 10.82 -1.80
C PHE A 174 45.08 9.56 -1.00
N GLY A 175 44.37 8.65 -1.65
CA GLY A 175 43.76 7.46 -1.02
C GLY A 175 42.45 7.03 -1.68
N GLY A 176 41.79 7.92 -2.44
CA GLY A 176 40.60 7.57 -3.22
C GLY A 176 39.58 8.70 -3.40
N ALA A 177 38.37 8.29 -3.77
CA ALA A 177 37.20 9.16 -3.87
C ALA A 177 36.16 8.80 -2.81
N ASP A 178 35.46 9.79 -2.28
CA ASP A 178 34.31 9.64 -1.41
C ASP A 178 33.20 10.59 -1.91
N GLU A 179 32.13 10.01 -2.43
CA GLU A 179 30.99 10.74 -2.97
C GLU A 179 29.72 10.30 -2.25
N GLY A 180 28.95 11.27 -1.75
CA GLY A 180 27.63 11.10 -1.17
C GLY A 180 26.60 11.95 -1.89
N LEU A 181 25.42 11.39 -2.14
CA LEU A 181 24.22 12.10 -2.56
C LEU A 181 23.09 11.67 -1.63
N ASN A 182 22.37 12.62 -1.06
CA ASN A 182 21.12 12.39 -0.36
C ASN A 182 20.09 13.39 -0.86
N ARG A 183 19.03 12.90 -1.50
CA ARG A 183 17.92 13.70 -2.01
C ARG A 183 16.63 13.20 -1.40
N LEU A 184 15.88 14.10 -0.82
CA LEU A 184 14.58 13.86 -0.20
C LEU A 184 13.57 14.84 -0.79
N VAL A 185 12.38 14.35 -1.09
CA VAL A 185 11.21 15.14 -1.48
C VAL A 185 10.03 14.58 -0.72
N ASP A 186 9.52 15.34 0.24
CA ASP A 186 8.39 14.93 1.07
C ASP A 186 7.17 15.78 0.71
N GLN A 187 6.02 15.14 0.50
CA GLN A 187 4.77 15.81 0.15
C GLN A 187 3.76 15.74 1.29
N THR A 188 3.34 16.91 1.76
CA THR A 188 2.25 17.02 2.74
C THR A 188 0.97 17.50 2.06
N LEU A 189 -0.14 16.79 2.29
CA LEU A 189 -1.47 17.18 1.79
C LEU A 189 -2.27 17.91 2.87
N HIS A 190 -2.86 19.04 2.48
CA HIS A 190 -3.68 19.89 3.34
C HIS A 190 -5.11 19.96 2.80
N GLY A 191 -6.00 19.22 3.45
CA GLY A 191 -7.42 19.18 3.12
C GLY A 191 -8.17 20.48 3.43
N SER A 192 -9.27 20.70 2.72
CA SER A 192 -10.26 21.67 3.16
C SER A 192 -11.04 21.15 4.36
N ALA A 193 -11.51 22.03 5.24
CA ALA A 193 -12.26 21.67 6.44
C ALA A 193 -13.52 22.54 6.58
N LEU A 194 -14.69 21.91 6.70
CA LEU A 194 -15.94 22.55 7.06
C LEU A 194 -16.38 22.06 8.43
N VAL A 195 -16.53 22.97 9.39
CA VAL A 195 -16.94 22.66 10.76
C VAL A 195 -18.15 23.51 11.12
N ALA A 196 -19.23 22.87 11.56
CA ALA A 196 -20.43 23.53 12.05
C ALA A 196 -20.76 23.05 13.47
N GLY A 197 -21.07 23.99 14.36
CA GLY A 197 -21.69 23.70 15.66
C GLY A 197 -23.16 23.26 15.51
N GLY A 198 -23.81 23.66 14.42
CA GLY A 198 -25.10 23.13 13.98
C GLY A 198 -24.93 22.09 12.87
N THR A 199 -25.64 22.29 11.76
CA THR A 199 -25.65 21.37 10.62
C THR A 199 -24.67 21.78 9.51
N VAL A 200 -24.18 20.81 8.73
CA VAL A 200 -23.54 21.06 7.44
C VAL A 200 -24.43 20.53 6.33
N ILE A 201 -24.89 21.41 5.44
CA ILE A 201 -25.73 21.07 4.28
C ILE A 201 -24.99 21.46 3.00
N LEU A 202 -24.56 20.45 2.26
CA LEU A 202 -23.97 20.60 0.93
C LEU A 202 -25.02 20.35 -0.15
N GLU A 203 -25.80 21.37 -0.51
CA GLU A 203 -26.78 21.31 -1.60
C GLU A 203 -26.12 21.69 -2.94
N ALA A 204 -25.95 20.70 -3.82
CA ALA A 204 -25.40 20.88 -5.16
C ALA A 204 -26.33 20.31 -6.24
N LYS A 205 -26.54 21.06 -7.32
CA LYS A 205 -27.41 20.60 -8.44
C LYS A 205 -26.75 19.53 -9.32
N LYS A 206 -25.43 19.57 -9.48
CA LYS A 206 -24.65 18.80 -10.47
C LYS A 206 -23.51 17.96 -9.89
N GLY A 207 -23.30 17.99 -8.57
CA GLY A 207 -22.41 17.05 -7.88
C GLY A 207 -21.63 17.63 -6.71
N VAL A 208 -21.13 16.71 -5.88
CA VAL A 208 -20.26 17.01 -4.73
C VAL A 208 -18.98 16.19 -4.85
N ASN A 209 -17.84 16.84 -4.70
CA ASN A 209 -16.53 16.20 -4.62
C ASN A 209 -15.82 16.64 -3.33
N VAL A 210 -15.54 15.69 -2.44
CA VAL A 210 -14.76 15.87 -1.22
C VAL A 210 -13.53 14.99 -1.32
N ARG A 211 -12.36 15.59 -1.50
CA ARG A 211 -11.10 14.90 -1.75
C ARG A 211 -10.06 15.27 -0.70
N GLY A 212 -9.57 14.27 0.05
CA GLY A 212 -8.61 14.46 1.15
C GLY A 212 -9.04 15.54 2.15
N SER A 213 -10.34 15.76 2.32
CA SER A 213 -10.92 16.91 3.02
C SER A 213 -11.87 16.46 4.12
N SER A 214 -12.22 17.37 5.04
CA SER A 214 -13.00 17.06 6.23
C SER A 214 -14.28 17.87 6.34
N ILE A 215 -15.34 17.22 6.82
CA ILE A 215 -16.61 17.82 7.19
C ILE A 215 -16.95 17.33 8.60
N LYS A 216 -17.27 18.26 9.51
CA LYS A 216 -17.75 17.96 10.85
C LYS A 216 -18.98 18.79 11.18
N ALA A 217 -20.05 18.14 11.61
CA ALA A 217 -21.27 18.78 12.06
C ALA A 217 -21.70 18.24 13.42
N ALA A 218 -22.19 19.11 14.32
CA ALA A 218 -22.65 18.68 15.64
C ALA A 218 -24.13 18.28 15.65
N GLU A 219 -24.97 18.86 14.78
CA GLU A 219 -26.42 18.60 14.76
C GLU A 219 -26.91 17.81 13.54
N GLY A 220 -26.03 17.51 12.58
CA GLY A 220 -26.37 16.73 11.40
C GLY A 220 -25.58 17.12 10.16
N ALA A 221 -25.35 16.17 9.25
CA ALA A 221 -24.68 16.43 7.98
C ALA A 221 -25.49 15.88 6.80
N LEU A 222 -25.71 16.71 5.79
CA LEU A 222 -26.37 16.35 4.54
C LEU A 222 -25.45 16.67 3.35
N VAL A 223 -25.19 15.67 2.53
CA VAL A 223 -24.52 15.83 1.23
C VAL A 223 -25.51 15.48 0.13
N ASN A 224 -26.01 16.49 -0.56
CA ASN A 224 -26.93 16.33 -1.68
C ASN A 224 -26.25 16.71 -3.00
N ALA A 225 -25.93 15.69 -3.79
CA ALA A 225 -25.30 15.87 -5.09
C ALA A 225 -26.28 16.14 -6.24
N GLY A 226 -27.59 16.12 -5.98
CA GLY A 226 -28.65 16.30 -6.98
C GLY A 226 -28.47 15.36 -8.18
N ALA A 227 -28.59 15.90 -9.38
CA ALA A 227 -28.36 15.18 -10.64
C ALA A 227 -26.90 14.73 -10.84
N GLY A 228 -26.01 15.05 -9.89
CA GLY A 228 -24.58 14.81 -9.87
C GLY A 228 -24.13 13.47 -9.30
N LYS A 229 -22.81 13.29 -9.18
CA LYS A 229 -22.20 12.23 -8.34
C LYS A 229 -21.82 12.80 -6.98
N ALA A 230 -21.88 11.99 -5.93
CA ALA A 230 -21.28 12.29 -4.64
C ALA A 230 -19.95 11.51 -4.51
N ASN A 231 -18.82 12.21 -4.66
CA ASN A 231 -17.48 11.62 -4.60
C ASN A 231 -16.80 12.02 -3.28
N ILE A 232 -16.60 11.08 -2.37
CA ILE A 232 -15.91 11.22 -1.10
C ILE A 232 -14.63 10.36 -1.18
N THR A 233 -13.54 10.93 -1.67
CA THR A 233 -12.36 10.16 -2.07
C THR A 233 -11.08 10.63 -1.39
N HIS A 234 -10.06 9.79 -1.48
CA HIS A 234 -8.69 10.13 -1.09
C HIS A 234 -7.94 10.98 -2.13
N VAL A 235 -6.77 11.47 -1.71
CA VAL A 235 -5.69 12.00 -2.54
C VAL A 235 -4.39 11.31 -2.12
N ASN A 236 -3.48 11.03 -3.06
CA ASN A 236 -2.19 10.39 -2.75
C ASN A 236 -1.09 11.44 -2.57
N ALA A 237 -0.44 11.43 -1.41
CA ALA A 237 0.86 12.08 -1.19
C ALA A 237 1.96 11.19 -1.75
N THR A 238 3.02 11.77 -2.31
CA THR A 238 4.17 11.02 -2.85
C THR A 238 5.48 11.52 -2.25
N ASP A 239 6.15 10.65 -1.50
CA ASP A 239 7.47 10.92 -0.95
C ASP A 239 8.53 10.22 -1.78
N GLN A 240 9.67 10.88 -2.00
CA GLN A 240 10.78 10.34 -2.78
C GLN A 240 12.08 10.49 -2.01
N SER A 241 12.88 9.43 -1.99
CA SER A 241 14.24 9.47 -1.45
C SER A 241 15.23 8.84 -2.40
N GLU A 242 16.43 9.40 -2.43
CA GLU A 242 17.57 8.86 -3.15
C GLU A 242 18.82 9.04 -2.30
N ASN A 243 19.47 7.94 -1.96
CA ASN A 243 20.73 7.94 -1.24
C ASN A 243 21.77 7.18 -2.05
N ARG A 244 22.90 7.81 -2.35
CA ARG A 244 24.01 7.18 -3.08
C ARG A 244 25.31 7.46 -2.36
N LYS A 245 26.00 6.42 -1.93
CA LYS A 245 27.35 6.48 -1.37
C LYS A 245 28.31 5.69 -2.27
N ARG A 246 29.34 6.36 -2.78
CA ARG A 246 30.39 5.75 -3.60
C ARG A 246 31.75 5.99 -2.98
N ILE A 247 32.50 4.91 -2.75
CA ILE A 247 33.92 4.94 -2.39
C ILE A 247 34.74 4.45 -3.59
N GLY A 248 35.73 5.24 -4.02
CA GLY A 248 36.61 4.94 -5.16
C GLY A 248 38.08 4.79 -4.78
N THR A 249 38.88 4.16 -5.65
CA THR A 249 40.35 4.10 -5.58
C THR A 249 41.00 5.41 -6.02
N ILE A 250 42.33 5.51 -5.88
CA ILE A 250 43.14 6.61 -6.44
C ILE A 250 43.05 6.73 -7.97
N PHE A 251 42.70 5.64 -8.66
CA PHE A 251 42.49 5.61 -10.11
C PHE A 251 41.03 5.85 -10.50
N ASN A 252 40.22 6.35 -9.55
CA ASN A 252 38.78 6.57 -9.71
C ASN A 252 38.01 5.27 -10.08
N ILE A 253 38.53 4.11 -9.71
CA ILE A 253 37.81 2.83 -9.84
C ILE A 253 36.87 2.71 -8.64
N THR A 254 35.59 2.41 -8.84
CA THR A 254 34.65 2.21 -7.72
C THR A 254 35.09 1.00 -6.89
N LYS A 255 35.26 1.15 -5.58
CA LYS A 255 35.47 0.04 -4.62
C LYS A 255 34.17 -0.41 -3.98
N LYS A 256 33.33 0.56 -3.61
CA LYS A 256 32.03 0.34 -2.98
C LYS A 256 31.00 1.32 -3.53
N LEU A 257 29.80 0.85 -3.81
CA LEU A 257 28.62 1.65 -4.15
C LEU A 257 27.43 1.09 -3.37
N ASP A 258 26.73 1.99 -2.67
CA ASP A 258 25.40 1.74 -2.12
C ASP A 258 24.49 2.81 -2.71
N HIS A 259 23.51 2.45 -3.54
CA HIS A 259 22.57 3.38 -4.17
C HIS A 259 21.15 2.90 -3.99
N THR A 260 20.36 3.63 -3.21
CA THR A 260 18.94 3.34 -2.97
C THR A 260 18.09 4.47 -3.49
N GLN A 261 16.96 4.13 -4.11
CA GLN A 261 15.91 5.06 -4.54
C GLN A 261 14.57 4.52 -4.04
N SER A 262 13.75 5.36 -3.42
CA SER A 262 12.40 5.01 -2.99
C SER A 262 11.40 6.03 -3.50
N THR A 263 10.21 5.57 -3.84
CA THR A 263 9.02 6.40 -4.04
C THR A 263 7.88 5.73 -3.31
N GLU A 264 7.25 6.44 -2.37
CA GLU A 264 6.21 5.92 -1.50
C GLU A 264 4.94 6.75 -1.68
N GLN A 265 3.78 6.10 -1.89
CA GLN A 265 2.49 6.79 -1.92
C GLN A 265 1.69 6.52 -0.64
N THR A 266 1.13 7.58 -0.07
CA THR A 266 0.21 7.50 1.06
C THR A 266 -1.15 8.07 0.68
N ALA A 267 -2.21 7.30 0.89
CA ALA A 267 -3.59 7.75 0.65
C ALA A 267 -4.10 8.57 1.84
N VAL A 268 -4.45 9.83 1.60
CA VAL A 268 -5.11 10.72 2.55
C VAL A 268 -6.59 10.80 2.19
N GLY A 269 -7.41 10.09 2.96
CA GLY A 269 -8.86 9.99 2.78
C GLY A 269 -9.64 11.24 3.18
N SER A 270 -10.83 11.39 2.64
CA SER A 270 -11.80 12.36 3.16
C SER A 270 -12.48 11.82 4.43
N THR A 271 -12.88 12.72 5.33
CA THR A 271 -13.63 12.35 6.55
C THR A 271 -14.89 13.19 6.66
N LEU A 272 -16.04 12.53 6.65
CA LEU A 272 -17.34 13.13 6.92
C LEU A 272 -17.80 12.63 8.29
N HIS A 273 -18.03 13.54 9.24
CA HIS A 273 -18.39 13.21 10.62
C HIS A 273 -19.61 14.01 11.07
N SER A 274 -20.58 13.33 11.69
CA SER A 274 -21.75 13.93 12.33
C SER A 274 -21.92 13.40 13.76
N ASP A 275 -22.18 14.29 14.72
CA ASP A 275 -22.53 13.87 16.09
C ASP A 275 -24.00 13.45 16.23
N VAL A 276 -24.78 13.49 15.13
CA VAL A 276 -26.16 13.00 15.05
C VAL A 276 -26.29 12.09 13.82
N ASP A 277 -27.07 12.50 12.81
CA ASP A 277 -27.34 11.74 11.60
C ASP A 277 -26.50 12.28 10.43
N LEU A 278 -26.16 11.42 9.48
CA LEU A 278 -25.42 11.76 8.27
C LEU A 278 -26.06 11.14 7.04
N VAL A 279 -26.45 11.98 6.08
CA VAL A 279 -27.08 11.54 4.84
C VAL A 279 -26.22 11.94 3.65
N VAL A 280 -25.98 10.99 2.74
CA VAL A 280 -25.38 11.24 1.42
C VAL A 280 -26.36 10.77 0.36
N MET A 281 -26.72 11.68 -0.54
CA MET A 281 -27.67 11.42 -1.62
C MET A 281 -27.18 11.90 -2.98
N SER A 282 -27.55 11.16 -4.02
CA SER A 282 -27.19 11.42 -5.41
C SER A 282 -28.17 10.73 -6.35
N ASP A 283 -28.40 11.33 -7.53
CA ASP A 283 -29.19 10.69 -8.58
C ASP A 283 -28.36 9.84 -9.55
N ARG A 284 -27.02 9.79 -9.40
CA ARG A 284 -26.13 9.08 -10.33
C ARG A 284 -25.21 8.06 -9.67
N GLU A 285 -24.36 8.47 -8.74
CA GLU A 285 -23.41 7.57 -8.08
C GLU A 285 -22.96 8.14 -6.74
N ILE A 286 -22.76 7.27 -5.76
CA ILE A 286 -22.07 7.58 -4.51
C ILE A 286 -20.76 6.79 -4.49
N ASN A 287 -19.65 7.49 -4.31
CA ASN A 287 -18.31 6.94 -4.37
C ASN A 287 -17.58 7.29 -3.07
N VAL A 288 -17.32 6.30 -2.22
CA VAL A 288 -16.52 6.40 -0.99
C VAL A 288 -15.23 5.60 -1.22
N LEU A 289 -14.09 6.29 -1.43
CA LEU A 289 -12.82 5.65 -1.81
C LEU A 289 -11.67 6.00 -0.85
N GLY A 290 -11.26 5.02 -0.03
CA GLY A 290 -10.28 5.19 1.05
C GLY A 290 -10.64 6.31 2.02
N SER A 291 -11.92 6.49 2.28
CA SER A 291 -12.47 7.61 3.05
C SER A 291 -13.33 7.12 4.20
N LYS A 292 -13.63 8.02 5.14
CA LYS A 292 -14.44 7.76 6.33
C LYS A 292 -15.76 8.51 6.31
N ILE A 293 -16.84 7.84 6.64
CA ILE A 293 -18.15 8.42 6.90
C ILE A 293 -18.61 7.93 8.27
N LEU A 294 -18.79 8.85 9.21
CA LEU A 294 -19.05 8.54 10.61
C LEU A 294 -20.26 9.33 11.10
N ALA A 295 -21.21 8.66 11.75
CA ALA A 295 -22.31 9.32 12.45
C ALA A 295 -22.55 8.69 13.83
N ALA A 296 -22.85 9.50 14.84
CA ALA A 296 -23.14 8.97 16.18
C ALA A 296 -24.52 8.26 16.25
N ARG A 297 -25.47 8.65 15.40
CA ARG A 297 -26.75 7.99 15.20
C ARG A 297 -26.77 7.30 13.85
N ASN A 298 -27.46 7.83 12.84
CA ASN A 298 -27.69 7.08 11.62
C ASN A 298 -26.80 7.56 10.46
N VAL A 299 -26.37 6.62 9.62
CA VAL A 299 -25.80 6.93 8.31
C VAL A 299 -26.76 6.43 7.24
N GLU A 300 -27.11 7.28 6.28
CA GLU A 300 -27.91 6.89 5.12
C GLU A 300 -27.18 7.26 3.82
N LEU A 301 -26.90 6.26 2.99
CA LEU A 301 -26.40 6.43 1.63
C LEU A 301 -27.52 6.05 0.65
N THR A 302 -28.20 7.06 0.12
CA THR A 302 -29.38 6.85 -0.72
C THR A 302 -29.12 7.30 -2.15
N LEU A 303 -29.29 6.38 -3.08
CA LEU A 303 -29.05 6.62 -4.49
C LEU A 303 -30.30 6.37 -5.32
N THR A 304 -30.69 7.37 -6.12
CA THR A 304 -31.85 7.26 -7.01
C THR A 304 -31.54 6.37 -8.22
N ASN A 305 -30.48 6.66 -8.98
CA ASN A 305 -30.03 5.81 -10.09
C ASN A 305 -28.53 5.53 -9.99
N GLY A 306 -28.08 4.38 -10.49
CA GLY A 306 -26.66 4.00 -10.59
C GLY A 306 -26.13 3.22 -9.38
N ASN A 307 -24.83 3.32 -9.08
CA ASN A 307 -24.16 2.48 -8.07
C ASN A 307 -23.70 3.24 -6.82
N VAL A 308 -23.71 2.55 -5.67
CA VAL A 308 -22.97 2.95 -4.47
C VAL A 308 -21.69 2.14 -4.40
N ASN A 309 -20.53 2.80 -4.40
CA ASN A 309 -19.22 2.18 -4.37
C ASN A 309 -18.48 2.60 -3.10
N ILE A 310 -18.16 1.64 -2.23
CA ILE A 310 -17.39 1.80 -1.00
C ILE A 310 -16.13 0.96 -1.16
N ALA A 311 -15.06 1.57 -1.64
CA ALA A 311 -13.86 0.87 -2.09
C ALA A 311 -12.60 1.36 -1.39
N ALA A 312 -11.58 0.50 -1.34
CA ALA A 312 -10.29 0.87 -0.85
C ALA A 312 -9.52 1.74 -1.86
N ALA A 313 -8.77 2.71 -1.35
CA ALA A 313 -7.82 3.53 -2.10
C ALA A 313 -6.53 2.77 -2.38
N LYS A 314 -6.08 2.79 -3.64
CA LYS A 314 -4.83 2.16 -4.05
C LYS A 314 -3.64 3.08 -3.84
N THR A 315 -2.60 2.59 -3.19
CA THR A 315 -1.28 3.22 -3.09
C THR A 315 -0.21 2.33 -3.69
N ASN A 316 0.84 2.95 -4.24
CA ASN A 316 1.99 2.22 -4.78
C ASN A 316 3.29 2.73 -4.17
N SER A 317 4.19 1.81 -3.91
CA SER A 317 5.54 2.08 -3.46
C SER A 317 6.53 1.34 -4.34
N GLN A 318 7.66 1.97 -4.62
CA GLN A 318 8.74 1.36 -5.38
C GLN A 318 10.06 1.63 -4.66
N HIS A 319 10.84 0.58 -4.48
CA HIS A 319 12.18 0.68 -3.92
C HIS A 319 13.17 0.04 -4.88
N THR A 320 14.28 0.73 -5.18
CA THR A 320 15.38 0.21 -5.98
C THR A 320 16.67 0.35 -5.21
N SER A 321 17.44 -0.73 -5.11
CA SER A 321 18.74 -0.77 -4.47
C SER A 321 19.76 -1.36 -5.42
N ASN A 322 20.86 -0.66 -5.65
CA ASN A 322 22.00 -1.10 -6.44
C ASN A 322 23.25 -1.05 -5.59
N THR A 323 23.95 -2.18 -5.51
CA THR A 323 25.17 -2.32 -4.73
C THR A 323 26.32 -2.81 -5.59
N PHE A 324 27.53 -2.38 -5.26
CA PHE A 324 28.75 -2.90 -5.84
C PHE A 324 29.85 -2.93 -4.78
N ASP A 325 30.55 -4.04 -4.66
CA ASP A 325 31.69 -4.21 -3.76
C ASP A 325 32.84 -4.92 -4.48
N ILE A 326 34.08 -4.51 -4.17
CA ILE A 326 35.30 -5.27 -4.46
C ILE A 326 35.87 -5.78 -3.13
N LYS A 327 35.96 -7.09 -2.95
CA LYS A 327 36.45 -7.74 -1.72
C LYS A 327 37.63 -8.66 -2.03
N PRO A 328 38.75 -8.60 -1.30
CA PRO A 328 39.78 -9.62 -1.40
C PRO A 328 39.25 -10.94 -0.86
N PHE A 329 39.70 -12.06 -1.42
CA PHE A 329 39.41 -13.39 -0.91
C PHE A 329 40.66 -14.27 -0.88
N ALA A 330 40.64 -15.26 0.02
CA ALA A 330 41.52 -16.42 0.02
C ALA A 330 40.63 -17.66 0.15
N LYS A 331 40.73 -18.61 -0.78
CA LYS A 331 39.99 -19.88 -0.81
C LYS A 331 40.97 -21.03 -0.67
N VAL A 332 40.64 -22.00 0.17
CA VAL A 332 41.34 -23.29 0.28
C VAL A 332 40.29 -24.38 0.08
N ASP A 333 40.41 -25.12 -1.01
CA ASP A 333 39.59 -26.29 -1.32
C ASP A 333 40.44 -27.54 -1.08
N ALA A 334 40.04 -28.37 -0.13
CA ALA A 334 40.71 -29.63 0.18
C ALA A 334 39.67 -30.74 0.22
N ASP A 335 39.81 -31.74 -0.65
CA ASP A 335 39.00 -32.97 -0.60
C ASP A 335 39.27 -33.69 0.73
N LYS A 336 38.33 -33.62 1.68
CA LYS A 336 38.43 -34.30 2.99
C LYS A 336 38.06 -35.79 2.91
N GLY A 337 38.65 -36.53 1.98
CA GLY A 337 38.38 -37.97 1.84
C GLY A 337 39.45 -38.71 1.06
N GLN A 338 40.25 -39.50 1.78
CA GLN A 338 41.33 -40.39 1.34
C GLN A 338 42.74 -39.78 1.27
N LEU A 339 43.62 -40.34 2.11
CA LEU A 339 44.94 -39.82 2.48
C LEU A 339 46.04 -39.98 1.41
N LEU A 340 45.73 -40.51 0.22
CA LEU A 340 46.75 -40.86 -0.80
C LEU A 340 46.57 -40.21 -2.19
N ASP A 341 45.46 -39.48 -2.44
CA ASP A 341 45.21 -38.72 -3.69
C ASP A 341 44.72 -37.28 -3.37
N ALA A 342 45.43 -36.57 -2.49
CA ALA A 342 45.03 -35.24 -2.03
C ALA A 342 45.25 -34.16 -3.11
N ASN A 343 44.16 -33.67 -3.72
CA ASN A 343 44.16 -32.45 -4.52
C ASN A 343 43.85 -31.25 -3.62
N ALA A 344 44.86 -30.47 -3.24
CA ALA A 344 44.67 -29.22 -2.49
C ALA A 344 44.74 -28.02 -3.42
N LYS A 345 43.69 -27.20 -3.46
CA LYS A 345 43.63 -25.95 -4.23
C LYS A 345 43.68 -24.76 -3.28
N VAL A 346 44.66 -23.88 -3.46
CA VAL A 346 44.78 -22.62 -2.69
C VAL A 346 44.70 -21.47 -3.68
N GLY A 347 43.79 -20.52 -3.48
CA GLY A 347 43.62 -19.37 -4.36
C GLY A 347 43.43 -18.07 -3.62
N VAL A 348 44.07 -17.01 -4.10
CA VAL A 348 43.87 -15.63 -3.63
C VAL A 348 43.39 -14.76 -4.78
N GLY A 349 42.52 -13.79 -4.50
CA GLY A 349 41.96 -12.97 -5.56
C GLY A 349 41.07 -11.84 -5.09
N LEU A 350 40.36 -11.25 -6.05
CA LEU A 350 39.39 -10.19 -5.86
C LEU A 350 38.01 -10.67 -6.32
N SER A 351 37.01 -10.48 -5.48
CA SER A 351 35.61 -10.74 -5.76
C SER A 351 34.89 -9.44 -6.03
N PHE A 352 34.27 -9.35 -7.19
CA PHE A 352 33.44 -8.24 -7.63
C PHE A 352 31.98 -8.64 -7.46
N VAL A 353 31.31 -8.06 -6.46
CA VAL A 353 29.92 -8.37 -6.13
C VAL A 353 29.06 -7.22 -6.58
N LYS A 354 28.16 -7.45 -7.55
CA LYS A 354 27.15 -6.49 -7.99
C LYS A 354 25.76 -7.01 -7.58
N GLY A 355 25.03 -6.21 -6.81
CA GLY A 355 23.64 -6.47 -6.45
C GLY A 355 22.71 -5.43 -7.09
N SER A 356 21.50 -5.86 -7.44
CA SER A 356 20.40 -4.99 -7.83
C SER A 356 19.10 -5.59 -7.33
N GLN A 357 18.25 -4.79 -6.71
CA GLN A 357 16.93 -5.22 -6.24
C GLN A 357 15.94 -4.11 -6.54
N THR A 358 14.82 -4.47 -7.16
CA THR A 358 13.68 -3.58 -7.35
C THR A 358 12.47 -4.26 -6.75
N SER A 359 11.77 -3.57 -5.84
CA SER A 359 10.47 -3.99 -5.33
C SER A 359 9.40 -2.99 -5.71
N HIS A 360 8.19 -3.51 -5.95
CA HIS A 360 6.97 -2.79 -6.20
C HIS A 360 5.91 -3.32 -5.25
N LEU A 361 5.36 -2.43 -4.43
CA LEU A 361 4.30 -2.74 -3.49
C LEU A 361 3.05 -1.96 -3.88
N THR A 362 1.93 -2.66 -4.05
CA THR A 362 0.60 -2.07 -4.16
C THR A 362 -0.17 -2.42 -2.89
N GLN A 363 -0.74 -1.41 -2.24
CA GLN A 363 -1.57 -1.58 -1.05
C GLN A 363 -2.93 -0.90 -1.22
N HIS A 364 -3.90 -1.34 -0.43
CA HIS A 364 -5.26 -0.82 -0.43
C HIS A 364 -5.64 -0.26 0.94
N ALA A 365 -5.83 1.07 1.07
CA ALA A 365 -6.35 1.72 2.26
C ALA A 365 -7.89 1.73 2.23
N GLY A 366 -8.53 1.07 3.20
CA GLY A 366 -9.98 0.76 3.14
C GLY A 366 -10.84 1.99 3.39
N SER A 367 -12.04 2.00 2.82
CA SER A 367 -13.09 2.91 3.31
C SER A 367 -13.73 2.37 4.58
N ASP A 368 -14.25 3.27 5.40
CA ASP A 368 -14.88 2.98 6.69
C ASP A 368 -16.16 3.79 6.84
N VAL A 369 -17.32 3.13 6.77
CA VAL A 369 -18.64 3.76 6.86
C VAL A 369 -19.37 3.23 8.09
N GLN A 370 -19.41 4.03 9.15
CA GLN A 370 -19.81 3.59 10.48
C GLN A 370 -20.92 4.46 11.09
N ALA A 371 -21.94 3.80 11.64
CA ALA A 371 -23.05 4.41 12.38
C ALA A 371 -23.05 3.97 13.85
N GLY A 372 -23.33 4.88 14.79
CA GLY A 372 -23.57 4.53 16.19
C GLY A 372 -24.99 4.03 16.47
N GLY A 373 -25.94 4.37 15.61
CA GLY A 373 -27.29 3.83 15.47
C GLY A 373 -27.34 2.89 14.26
N ASN A 374 -28.18 3.18 13.26
CA ASN A 374 -28.37 2.32 12.08
C ASN A 374 -27.61 2.82 10.85
N LEU A 375 -27.18 1.90 9.98
CA LEU A 375 -26.62 2.18 8.67
C LEU A 375 -27.57 1.69 7.58
N LYS A 376 -27.98 2.58 6.69
CA LYS A 376 -28.78 2.24 5.50
C LYS A 376 -28.02 2.56 4.22
N VAL A 377 -27.92 1.60 3.31
CA VAL A 377 -27.31 1.77 1.99
C VAL A 377 -28.27 1.27 0.92
N SER A 378 -28.78 2.18 0.09
CA SER A 378 -29.78 1.85 -0.92
C SER A 378 -29.37 2.30 -2.32
N SER A 379 -29.52 1.41 -3.30
CA SER A 379 -29.26 1.66 -4.72
C SER A 379 -30.26 0.92 -5.60
N GLN A 380 -30.71 1.51 -6.70
CA GLN A 380 -31.50 0.78 -7.70
C GLN A 380 -30.66 -0.17 -8.58
N ASN A 381 -29.32 -0.12 -8.50
CA ASN A 381 -28.43 -0.97 -9.27
C ASN A 381 -27.49 -1.74 -8.33
N ASN A 382 -26.23 -1.33 -8.18
CA ASN A 382 -25.27 -2.11 -7.39
C ASN A 382 -24.81 -1.37 -6.14
N VAL A 383 -24.70 -2.12 -5.04
CA VAL A 383 -23.89 -1.73 -3.89
C VAL A 383 -22.62 -2.57 -3.90
N ASN A 384 -21.47 -1.89 -3.98
CA ASN A 384 -20.15 -2.52 -4.06
C ASN A 384 -19.32 -2.12 -2.84
N VAL A 385 -18.93 -3.08 -2.02
CA VAL A 385 -17.99 -2.92 -0.90
C VAL A 385 -16.72 -3.71 -1.23
N HIS A 386 -15.59 -3.01 -1.44
CA HIS A 386 -14.35 -3.62 -1.93
C HIS A 386 -13.15 -3.28 -1.04
N GLY A 387 -12.56 -4.28 -0.39
CA GLY A 387 -11.46 -4.13 0.59
C GLY A 387 -11.75 -3.11 1.71
N SER A 388 -13.02 -2.96 2.09
CA SER A 388 -13.55 -1.90 2.95
C SER A 388 -14.53 -2.43 3.98
N THR A 389 -14.85 -1.61 4.97
CA THR A 389 -15.77 -1.96 6.05
C THR A 389 -16.98 -1.04 6.05
N ILE A 390 -18.16 -1.64 6.26
CA ILE A 390 -19.39 -0.92 6.58
C ILE A 390 -19.96 -1.47 7.89
N GLY A 391 -20.55 -0.61 8.71
CA GLY A 391 -21.14 -1.10 9.94
C GLY A 391 -21.93 -0.11 10.78
N ALA A 392 -22.60 -0.68 11.76
CA ALA A 392 -23.47 -0.01 12.70
C ALA A 392 -23.39 -0.69 14.07
N LYS A 393 -23.67 0.04 15.16
CA LYS A 393 -23.97 -0.61 16.45
C LYS A 393 -25.41 -1.10 16.51
N GLY A 394 -26.32 -0.38 15.86
CA GLY A 394 -27.66 -0.84 15.49
C GLY A 394 -27.63 -1.59 14.17
N ASP A 395 -28.69 -1.53 13.39
CA ASP A 395 -28.86 -2.39 12.22
C ASP A 395 -28.10 -1.87 10.98
N VAL A 396 -27.63 -2.81 10.15
CA VAL A 396 -27.10 -2.53 8.81
C VAL A 396 -28.09 -3.05 7.78
N ASP A 397 -28.71 -2.14 7.03
CA ASP A 397 -29.64 -2.44 5.94
C ASP A 397 -29.03 -2.07 4.60
N VAL A 398 -28.82 -3.08 3.73
CA VAL A 398 -28.33 -2.88 2.37
C VAL A 398 -29.36 -3.41 1.37
N SER A 399 -29.83 -2.54 0.48
CA SER A 399 -30.81 -2.89 -0.56
C SER A 399 -30.32 -2.50 -1.95
N ALA A 400 -30.29 -3.47 -2.88
CA ALA A 400 -29.83 -3.23 -4.24
C ALA A 400 -30.39 -4.20 -5.29
N LYS A 401 -30.13 -3.96 -6.58
CA LYS A 401 -30.28 -5.01 -7.60
C LYS A 401 -29.21 -6.09 -7.44
N ASN A 402 -27.96 -5.69 -7.16
CA ASN A 402 -26.88 -6.60 -6.76
C ASN A 402 -26.06 -6.01 -5.60
N ILE A 403 -25.62 -6.87 -4.69
CA ILE A 403 -24.73 -6.52 -3.59
C ILE A 403 -23.42 -7.31 -3.78
N ASN A 404 -22.30 -6.61 -3.90
CA ASN A 404 -20.98 -7.21 -4.02
C ASN A 404 -20.12 -6.77 -2.84
N VAL A 405 -19.73 -7.71 -1.98
CA VAL A 405 -18.79 -7.47 -0.87
C VAL A 405 -17.55 -8.31 -1.14
N THR A 406 -16.49 -7.70 -1.67
CA THR A 406 -15.34 -8.43 -2.22
C THR A 406 -14.02 -7.98 -1.62
N ALA A 407 -13.00 -8.83 -1.71
CA ALA A 407 -11.65 -8.50 -1.26
C ALA A 407 -10.92 -7.64 -2.28
N ALA A 408 -10.13 -6.67 -1.81
CA ALA A 408 -9.10 -6.03 -2.62
C ALA A 408 -7.82 -6.89 -2.60
N GLN A 409 -6.88 -6.68 -3.53
CA GLN A 409 -5.66 -7.50 -3.62
C GLN A 409 -4.40 -6.65 -3.48
N ASP A 410 -3.74 -6.75 -2.33
CA ASP A 410 -2.40 -6.18 -2.16
C ASP A 410 -1.38 -7.03 -2.92
N THR A 411 -0.36 -6.40 -3.49
CA THR A 411 0.65 -7.09 -4.31
C THR A 411 2.05 -6.60 -3.94
N ASN A 412 2.97 -7.51 -3.70
CA ASN A 412 4.39 -7.23 -3.52
C ASN A 412 5.19 -8.01 -4.57
N ALA A 413 5.75 -7.30 -5.54
CA ALA A 413 6.62 -7.86 -6.56
C ALA A 413 8.07 -7.44 -6.29
N THR A 414 9.02 -8.36 -6.35
CA THR A 414 10.44 -8.09 -6.14
C THR A 414 11.27 -8.83 -7.18
N VAL A 415 12.10 -8.08 -7.90
CA VAL A 415 13.15 -8.63 -8.76
C VAL A 415 14.49 -8.34 -8.12
N SER A 416 15.23 -9.39 -7.78
CA SER A 416 16.60 -9.30 -7.26
C SER A 416 17.56 -9.94 -8.23
N SER A 417 18.72 -9.33 -8.44
CA SER A 417 19.83 -9.93 -9.17
C SER A 417 21.14 -9.72 -8.43
N LYS A 418 21.95 -10.77 -8.38
CA LYS A 418 23.27 -10.74 -7.80
C LYS A 418 24.24 -11.39 -8.77
N ARG A 419 25.32 -10.69 -9.09
CA ARG A 419 26.42 -11.20 -9.90
C ARG A 419 27.70 -11.14 -9.09
N VAL A 420 28.38 -12.27 -9.01
CA VAL A 420 29.70 -12.37 -8.40
C VAL A 420 30.69 -12.74 -9.49
N THR A 421 31.74 -11.94 -9.65
CA THR A 421 32.86 -12.25 -10.53
C THR A 421 34.12 -12.34 -9.68
N ASP A 422 34.70 -13.52 -9.60
CA ASP A 422 35.97 -13.76 -8.92
C ASP A 422 37.10 -13.76 -9.95
N ILE A 423 38.14 -13.00 -9.68
CA ILE A 423 39.39 -12.99 -10.44
C ILE A 423 40.49 -13.35 -9.46
N GLY A 424 41.17 -14.47 -9.67
CA GLY A 424 42.17 -14.94 -8.72
C GLY A 424 43.23 -15.82 -9.37
N ILE A 425 44.34 -15.97 -8.65
CA ILE A 425 45.42 -16.88 -8.98
C ILE A 425 45.37 -18.00 -7.95
N GLY A 426 45.32 -19.24 -8.44
CA GLY A 426 45.26 -20.43 -7.61
C GLY A 426 46.35 -21.42 -7.95
N GLY A 427 46.95 -22.02 -6.93
CA GLY A 427 47.84 -23.17 -7.04
C GLY A 427 47.08 -24.45 -6.73
N SER A 428 47.32 -25.51 -7.49
CA SER A 428 46.87 -26.85 -7.08
C SER A 428 48.06 -27.78 -6.94
N VAL A 429 48.04 -28.59 -5.88
CA VAL A 429 48.98 -29.68 -5.65
C VAL A 429 48.20 -30.96 -5.83
N SER A 430 48.66 -31.80 -6.77
CA SER A 430 48.07 -33.10 -7.07
C SER A 430 49.15 -34.18 -6.95
N ALA A 431 48.81 -35.30 -6.32
CA ALA A 431 49.63 -36.51 -6.29
C ALA A 431 48.92 -37.58 -7.10
N GLY A 432 49.43 -37.87 -8.30
CA GLY A 432 48.96 -38.98 -9.13
C GLY A 432 50.16 -39.62 -9.83
N GLY A 433 50.47 -40.87 -9.49
CA GLY A 433 51.55 -41.63 -10.12
C GLY A 433 52.98 -41.28 -9.66
N GLY A 434 53.18 -40.93 -8.38
CA GLY A 434 54.52 -40.89 -7.75
C GLY A 434 55.36 -39.61 -7.96
N THR A 435 54.85 -38.59 -8.65
CA THR A 435 55.52 -37.26 -8.73
C THR A 435 54.56 -36.13 -8.34
N PRO A 436 54.91 -35.26 -7.38
CA PRO A 436 54.06 -34.13 -7.02
C PRO A 436 54.04 -33.10 -8.14
N LYS A 437 52.85 -32.79 -8.67
CA LYS A 437 52.66 -31.72 -9.66
C LYS A 437 52.10 -30.47 -8.99
N VAL A 438 52.84 -29.38 -9.09
CA VAL A 438 52.41 -28.03 -8.71
C VAL A 438 52.00 -27.29 -9.98
N THR A 439 50.74 -26.88 -10.06
CA THR A 439 50.23 -26.07 -11.18
C THR A 439 49.76 -24.72 -10.66
N VAL A 440 50.18 -23.64 -11.32
CA VAL A 440 49.68 -22.28 -11.07
C VAL A 440 48.67 -21.95 -12.17
N SER A 441 47.48 -21.52 -11.77
CA SER A 441 46.38 -21.19 -12.67
C SER A 441 45.88 -19.78 -12.37
N ALA A 442 45.57 -19.01 -13.42
CA ALA A 442 44.83 -17.76 -13.30
C ALA A 442 43.42 -18.01 -13.82
N GLY A 443 42.41 -17.66 -13.03
CA GLY A 443 41.02 -17.96 -13.34
C GLY A 443 40.12 -16.75 -13.18
N ILE A 444 39.15 -16.64 -14.08
CA ILE A 444 37.99 -15.75 -13.93
C ILE A 444 36.76 -16.65 -13.82
N THR A 445 36.03 -16.52 -12.71
CA THR A 445 34.74 -17.20 -12.52
C THR A 445 33.66 -16.15 -12.38
N SER A 446 32.53 -16.30 -13.07
CA SER A 446 31.39 -15.39 -12.94
C SER A 446 30.10 -16.19 -12.81
N GLY A 447 29.33 -15.90 -11.75
CA GLY A 447 28.01 -16.45 -11.50
C GLY A 447 26.97 -15.34 -11.39
N LYS A 448 25.78 -15.55 -11.94
CA LYS A 448 24.65 -14.62 -11.84
C LYS A 448 23.39 -15.35 -11.41
N THR A 449 22.69 -14.75 -10.46
CA THR A 449 21.39 -15.22 -10.00
C THR A 449 20.37 -14.11 -10.11
N THR A 450 19.20 -14.45 -10.63
CA THR A 450 18.04 -13.57 -10.70
C THR A 450 16.88 -14.25 -9.99
N VAL A 451 16.20 -13.53 -9.12
CA VAL A 451 15.00 -13.96 -8.42
C VAL A 451 13.89 -12.99 -8.80
N ASP A 452 12.82 -13.50 -9.37
CA ASP A 452 11.58 -12.77 -9.58
C ASP A 452 10.54 -13.35 -8.63
N SER A 453 9.94 -12.54 -7.78
CA SER A 453 8.89 -12.97 -6.85
C SER A 453 7.72 -12.02 -6.86
N LYS A 454 6.52 -12.57 -6.78
CA LYS A 454 5.27 -11.82 -6.68
C LYS A 454 4.37 -12.48 -5.65
N ALA A 455 4.13 -11.79 -4.54
CA ALA A 455 3.14 -12.16 -3.55
C ALA A 455 1.88 -11.32 -3.75
N GLN A 456 0.71 -11.92 -3.59
CA GLN A 456 -0.58 -11.23 -3.55
C GLN A 456 -1.34 -11.67 -2.31
N THR A 457 -1.92 -10.70 -1.60
CA THR A 457 -2.68 -10.95 -0.38
C THR A 457 -4.04 -10.29 -0.47
N ALA A 458 -5.09 -11.06 -0.19
CA ALA A 458 -6.45 -10.60 -0.20
C ALA A 458 -6.75 -9.77 1.05
N LYS A 459 -7.17 -8.54 0.83
CA LYS A 459 -7.71 -7.65 1.84
C LYS A 459 -9.24 -7.73 1.81
N VAL A 460 -9.79 -8.59 2.65
CA VAL A 460 -11.24 -8.88 2.70
C VAL A 460 -12.06 -7.69 3.19
N SER A 461 -13.33 -7.67 2.80
CA SER A 461 -14.31 -6.67 3.25
C SER A 461 -15.06 -7.11 4.51
N GLY A 462 -15.59 -6.14 5.26
CA GLY A 462 -16.32 -6.36 6.51
C GLY A 462 -17.73 -5.75 6.51
N VAL A 463 -18.68 -6.45 7.12
CA VAL A 463 -20.03 -5.95 7.42
C VAL A 463 -20.35 -6.23 8.89
N ASN A 464 -20.66 -5.19 9.65
CA ASN A 464 -20.81 -5.29 11.11
C ASN A 464 -22.10 -4.62 11.59
N GLY A 465 -22.97 -5.32 12.32
CA GLY A 465 -24.24 -4.73 12.77
C GLY A 465 -24.76 -5.30 14.09
N GLY A 466 -25.81 -4.67 14.60
CA GLY A 466 -26.80 -5.25 15.50
C GLY A 466 -27.46 -6.42 14.78
N ASN A 467 -28.38 -6.12 13.85
CA ASN A 467 -28.72 -7.02 12.76
C ASN A 467 -28.01 -6.62 11.47
N VAL A 468 -27.79 -7.57 10.57
CA VAL A 468 -27.28 -7.33 9.21
C VAL A 468 -28.30 -7.85 8.21
N ASN A 469 -28.91 -6.95 7.44
CA ASN A 469 -29.93 -7.26 6.43
C ASN A 469 -29.40 -6.90 5.03
N LEU A 470 -29.12 -7.91 4.22
CA LEU A 470 -28.69 -7.76 2.83
C LEU A 470 -29.81 -8.24 1.89
N THR A 471 -30.43 -7.32 1.16
CA THR A 471 -31.53 -7.64 0.23
C THR A 471 -31.14 -7.25 -1.18
N ALA A 472 -31.00 -8.23 -2.06
CA ALA A 472 -30.72 -8.02 -3.47
C ALA A 472 -31.84 -8.55 -4.36
N GLU A 473 -32.18 -7.85 -5.44
CA GLU A 473 -33.14 -8.41 -6.42
C GLU A 473 -32.55 -9.61 -7.18
N ASN A 474 -31.25 -9.56 -7.50
CA ASN A 474 -30.58 -10.60 -8.28
C ASN A 474 -29.51 -11.33 -7.48
N ASN A 475 -28.38 -10.68 -7.21
CA ASN A 475 -27.22 -11.39 -6.68
C ASN A 475 -26.69 -10.74 -5.40
N ILE A 476 -26.34 -11.57 -4.42
CA ILE A 476 -25.41 -11.24 -3.34
C ILE A 476 -24.12 -12.02 -3.58
N LYS A 477 -22.99 -11.33 -3.70
CA LYS A 477 -21.68 -11.92 -3.88
C LYS A 477 -20.75 -11.50 -2.75
N HIS A 478 -20.18 -12.48 -2.07
CA HIS A 478 -19.14 -12.33 -1.06
C HIS A 478 -17.83 -12.96 -1.55
N GLU A 479 -16.69 -12.38 -1.18
CA GLU A 479 -15.36 -12.96 -1.44
C GLU A 479 -14.47 -12.79 -0.20
N GLY A 480 -14.28 -13.88 0.55
CA GLY A 480 -13.57 -13.87 1.84
C GLY A 480 -14.19 -12.97 2.91
N THR A 481 -15.39 -12.44 2.67
CA THR A 481 -16.06 -11.42 3.50
C THR A 481 -16.22 -11.87 4.94
N LYS A 482 -16.07 -10.93 5.87
CA LYS A 482 -16.41 -11.11 7.29
C LYS A 482 -17.71 -10.39 7.62
N ILE A 483 -18.78 -11.13 7.91
CA ILE A 483 -20.07 -10.60 8.37
C ILE A 483 -20.23 -10.93 9.86
N GLN A 484 -20.48 -9.93 10.68
CA GLN A 484 -20.69 -10.09 12.13
C GLN A 484 -21.93 -9.31 12.58
N ALA A 485 -22.89 -10.02 13.16
CA ALA A 485 -24.08 -9.45 13.78
C ALA A 485 -24.16 -9.85 15.26
N THR A 486 -24.53 -8.94 16.15
CA THR A 486 -24.84 -9.30 17.55
C THR A 486 -26.22 -9.92 17.70
N GLY A 487 -27.14 -9.61 16.77
CA GLY A 487 -28.43 -10.24 16.54
C GLY A 487 -28.37 -11.13 15.30
N ASN A 488 -29.27 -10.90 14.35
CA ASN A 488 -29.48 -11.76 13.19
C ASN A 488 -28.67 -11.33 11.95
N VAL A 489 -28.33 -12.28 11.10
CA VAL A 489 -27.88 -12.03 9.72
C VAL A 489 -28.94 -12.52 8.75
N ASN A 490 -29.52 -11.62 7.95
CA ASN A 490 -30.52 -11.94 6.93
C ASN A 490 -29.98 -11.60 5.54
N GLN A 491 -29.97 -12.58 4.63
CA GLN A 491 -29.58 -12.40 3.23
C GLN A 491 -30.67 -12.91 2.32
N THR A 492 -31.21 -12.05 1.44
CA THR A 492 -32.26 -12.42 0.49
C THR A 492 -31.86 -12.03 -0.93
N ALA A 493 -31.87 -12.99 -1.86
CA ALA A 493 -31.58 -12.74 -3.28
C ALA A 493 -32.19 -13.78 -4.22
N LYS A 494 -31.95 -13.65 -5.53
CA LYS A 494 -32.12 -14.77 -6.47
C LYS A 494 -30.94 -15.74 -6.39
N GLN A 495 -29.73 -15.22 -6.20
CA GLN A 495 -28.49 -15.97 -6.13
C GLN A 495 -27.60 -15.42 -5.00
N ILE A 496 -27.04 -16.31 -4.19
CA ILE A 496 -26.08 -15.95 -3.14
C ILE A 496 -24.80 -16.75 -3.37
N THR A 497 -23.67 -16.08 -3.52
CA THR A 497 -22.37 -16.70 -3.76
C THR A 497 -21.36 -16.23 -2.73
N ASN A 498 -20.82 -17.16 -1.95
CA ASN A 498 -19.72 -16.95 -1.03
C ASN A 498 -18.46 -17.60 -1.60
N ALA A 499 -17.62 -16.81 -2.26
CA ALA A 499 -16.32 -17.27 -2.76
C ALA A 499 -15.23 -17.17 -1.69
N ALA A 500 -14.22 -18.03 -1.79
CA ALA A 500 -13.00 -17.89 -1.00
C ALA A 500 -12.11 -16.78 -1.56
N ALA A 501 -11.52 -15.99 -0.67
CA ALA A 501 -10.44 -15.07 -1.04
C ALA A 501 -9.15 -15.87 -1.27
N THR A 502 -8.31 -15.40 -2.19
CA THR A 502 -7.10 -16.11 -2.61
C THR A 502 -5.85 -15.27 -2.38
N ASP A 503 -4.89 -15.84 -1.67
CA ASP A 503 -3.51 -15.36 -1.57
C ASP A 503 -2.63 -16.18 -2.51
N THR A 504 -1.66 -15.52 -3.16
CA THR A 504 -0.74 -16.18 -4.08
C THR A 504 0.70 -15.78 -3.79
N VAL A 505 1.64 -16.69 -3.98
CA VAL A 505 3.07 -16.39 -4.02
C VAL A 505 3.69 -17.13 -5.19
N ASP A 506 4.20 -16.36 -6.14
CA ASP A 506 4.99 -16.81 -7.26
C ASP A 506 6.46 -16.47 -7.02
N ALA A 507 7.36 -17.40 -7.33
CA ALA A 507 8.79 -17.17 -7.31
C ALA A 507 9.47 -17.94 -8.44
N THR A 508 10.28 -17.25 -9.23
CA THR A 508 11.14 -17.83 -10.26
C THR A 508 12.58 -17.44 -9.96
N THR A 509 13.43 -18.43 -9.74
CA THR A 509 14.87 -18.25 -9.57
C THR A 509 15.59 -18.79 -10.80
N VAL A 510 16.41 -17.95 -11.42
CA VAL A 510 17.28 -18.32 -12.55
C VAL A 510 18.72 -18.15 -12.11
N GLU A 511 19.49 -19.22 -12.20
CA GLU A 511 20.90 -19.23 -11.88
C GLU A 511 21.74 -19.55 -13.12
N HIS A 512 22.84 -18.83 -13.31
CA HIS A 512 23.86 -19.13 -14.30
C HIS A 512 25.18 -19.42 -13.57
N LYS A 513 25.56 -20.70 -13.52
CA LYS A 513 26.83 -21.27 -13.02
C LYS A 513 27.40 -20.62 -11.74
N GLY A 514 27.24 -21.28 -10.60
CA GLY A 514 27.91 -20.92 -9.34
C GLY A 514 26.90 -20.38 -8.34
N GLY A 515 26.46 -21.28 -7.48
CA GLY A 515 25.29 -21.24 -6.60
C GLY A 515 24.82 -19.89 -6.06
N ILE A 516 23.50 -19.64 -6.17
CA ILE A 516 22.65 -18.94 -5.17
C ILE A 516 21.24 -19.63 -4.92
N SER A 517 20.99 -20.35 -3.79
CA SER A 517 19.74 -20.81 -3.15
C SER A 517 19.03 -19.71 -2.36
N VAL A 518 17.74 -19.61 -2.61
CA VAL A 518 16.83 -18.61 -2.08
C VAL A 518 15.79 -19.37 -1.25
N GLU A 519 15.62 -19.01 0.02
CA GLU A 519 14.57 -19.57 0.85
C GLU A 519 13.57 -18.48 1.25
N LEU A 520 12.28 -18.83 1.15
CA LEU A 520 11.14 -17.93 1.30
C LEU A 520 10.66 -17.95 2.76
N GLY A 521 11.06 -16.97 3.57
CA GLY A 521 10.53 -16.75 4.91
C GLY A 521 9.49 -15.63 4.93
N ALA A 522 8.24 -15.95 5.25
CA ALA A 522 7.23 -14.95 5.58
C ALA A 522 7.43 -14.48 7.03
N SER A 523 7.69 -13.19 7.24
CA SER A 523 7.76 -12.60 8.59
C SER A 523 6.69 -11.52 8.75
N ALA A 524 6.11 -11.44 9.95
CA ALA A 524 4.92 -10.64 10.29
C ALA A 524 5.14 -9.12 10.35
N SER A 525 6.22 -8.59 9.76
CA SER A 525 6.52 -7.15 9.71
C SER A 525 7.14 -6.76 8.37
N LYS A 526 6.30 -6.51 7.36
CA LYS A 526 6.49 -5.71 6.11
C LYS A 526 7.85 -5.65 5.39
N ALA A 527 8.81 -6.53 5.65
CA ALA A 527 10.08 -6.59 4.94
C ALA A 527 10.43 -8.06 4.67
N VAL A 528 10.50 -8.42 3.40
CA VAL A 528 11.09 -9.70 2.97
C VAL A 528 12.59 -9.61 3.28
N SER A 529 13.02 -10.20 4.40
CA SER A 529 14.44 -10.22 4.78
C SER A 529 15.19 -11.30 4.00
N LEU A 530 16.16 -10.89 3.19
CA LEU A 530 16.98 -11.73 2.31
C LEU A 530 18.30 -12.12 2.99
N LYS A 531 18.52 -13.41 3.27
CA LYS A 531 19.86 -13.98 3.55
C LYS A 531 19.98 -15.35 2.87
N GLY A 532 21.08 -15.62 2.17
CA GLY A 532 21.35 -16.93 1.53
C GLY A 532 22.84 -17.18 1.18
N THR A 533 23.29 -18.44 1.27
CA THR A 533 24.67 -18.99 1.02
C THR A 533 24.65 -20.34 0.27
N ILE A 534 25.47 -20.51 -0.80
CA ILE A 534 25.09 -21.36 -1.95
C ILE A 534 26.29 -21.71 -2.86
N HIS A 535 26.30 -22.95 -3.40
CA HIS A 535 27.27 -23.56 -4.32
C HIS A 535 26.59 -24.29 -5.53
N GLY A 536 27.26 -24.39 -6.69
CA GLY A 536 26.92 -25.32 -7.80
C GLY A 536 26.26 -24.74 -9.07
N SER A 537 26.15 -25.48 -10.18
CA SER A 537 25.98 -24.94 -11.55
C SER A 537 24.53 -24.85 -12.09
N GLY A 538 24.05 -23.63 -12.37
CA GLY A 538 23.09 -23.27 -13.44
C GLY A 538 21.74 -24.01 -13.50
N GLY A 539 20.62 -23.29 -13.35
CA GLY A 539 19.28 -23.90 -13.39
C GLY A 539 18.14 -22.90 -13.23
N THR A 540 16.90 -23.38 -13.37
CA THR A 540 15.68 -22.61 -13.11
C THR A 540 14.81 -23.33 -12.08
N THR A 541 14.35 -22.61 -11.07
CA THR A 541 13.37 -23.10 -10.09
C THR A 541 12.16 -22.20 -10.09
N VAL A 542 10.97 -22.79 -10.25
CA VAL A 542 9.68 -22.10 -10.23
C VAL A 542 8.85 -22.68 -9.08
N SER A 543 8.46 -21.81 -8.16
CA SER A 543 7.55 -22.12 -7.06
C SER A 543 6.30 -21.27 -7.20
N ASN A 544 5.14 -21.90 -7.03
CA ASN A 544 3.83 -21.26 -7.04
C ASN A 544 3.02 -21.84 -5.88
N SER A 545 2.55 -20.98 -4.99
CA SER A 545 1.66 -21.35 -3.90
C SER A 545 0.41 -20.49 -3.91
N THR A 546 -0.72 -21.11 -3.61
CA THR A 546 -2.02 -20.47 -3.46
C THR A 546 -2.63 -20.89 -2.14
N SER A 547 -3.12 -19.94 -1.36
CA SER A 547 -3.85 -20.17 -0.12
C SER A 547 -5.25 -19.60 -0.26
N GLN A 548 -6.27 -20.42 -0.04
CA GLN A 548 -7.66 -19.99 -0.13
C GLN A 548 -8.35 -20.01 1.23
N ALA A 549 -8.98 -18.90 1.59
CA ALA A 549 -9.75 -18.75 2.81
C ALA A 549 -11.20 -18.34 2.50
N GLY A 550 -12.15 -19.15 2.94
CA GLY A 550 -13.58 -18.82 2.86
C GLY A 550 -13.97 -17.64 3.74
N GLY A 551 -15.08 -17.00 3.40
CA GLY A 551 -15.68 -15.95 4.25
C GLY A 551 -16.24 -16.51 5.56
N SER A 552 -16.60 -15.60 6.47
CA SER A 552 -17.25 -15.96 7.74
C SER A 552 -18.52 -15.13 7.97
N VAL A 553 -19.56 -15.80 8.47
CA VAL A 553 -20.83 -15.21 8.85
C VAL A 553 -21.12 -15.60 10.29
N GLN A 554 -21.07 -14.61 11.19
CA GLN A 554 -21.29 -14.81 12.61
C GLN A 554 -22.52 -14.02 13.07
N ALA A 555 -23.43 -14.67 13.81
CA ALA A 555 -24.63 -14.06 14.36
C ALA A 555 -24.83 -14.49 15.82
N GLY A 556 -25.13 -13.51 16.69
CA GLY A 556 -25.58 -13.79 18.06
C GLY A 556 -27.02 -14.29 18.14
N GLY A 557 -27.79 -14.17 17.05
CA GLY A 557 -29.09 -14.80 16.82
C GLY A 557 -29.05 -15.74 15.61
N ASP A 558 -30.08 -15.66 14.78
CA ASP A 558 -30.27 -16.51 13.59
C ASP A 558 -29.42 -16.04 12.40
N VAL A 559 -29.05 -16.99 11.53
CA VAL A 559 -28.55 -16.69 10.19
C VAL A 559 -29.55 -17.20 9.17
N ASN A 560 -30.19 -16.30 8.44
CA ASN A 560 -31.17 -16.61 7.40
C ASN A 560 -30.60 -16.28 6.02
N VAL A 561 -30.39 -17.31 5.19
CA VAL A 561 -29.91 -17.21 3.82
C VAL A 561 -31.00 -17.72 2.89
N VAL A 562 -31.67 -16.81 2.17
CA VAL A 562 -32.82 -17.11 1.32
C VAL A 562 -32.50 -16.75 -0.13
N ALA A 563 -32.39 -17.76 -0.99
CA ALA A 563 -32.20 -17.59 -2.42
C ALA A 563 -33.34 -18.23 -3.21
N SER A 564 -34.01 -17.50 -4.11
CA SER A 564 -35.02 -18.14 -4.98
C SER A 564 -34.41 -19.07 -6.04
N GLY A 565 -33.11 -18.93 -6.30
CA GLY A 565 -32.32 -19.76 -7.21
C GLY A 565 -31.28 -20.60 -6.46
N LYS A 566 -30.03 -20.16 -6.40
CA LYS A 566 -28.94 -20.99 -5.85
C LYS A 566 -28.14 -20.27 -4.77
N VAL A 567 -27.71 -21.04 -3.77
CA VAL A 567 -26.68 -20.65 -2.81
C VAL A 567 -25.41 -21.46 -3.11
N THR A 568 -24.29 -20.77 -3.30
CA THR A 568 -22.97 -21.39 -3.54
C THR A 568 -21.98 -20.94 -2.48
N ASP A 569 -21.40 -21.88 -1.75
CA ASP A 569 -20.39 -21.64 -0.72
C ASP A 569 -19.06 -22.31 -1.07
N VAL A 570 -17.96 -21.59 -0.86
CA VAL A 570 -16.59 -22.12 -1.01
C VAL A 570 -15.81 -21.88 0.28
N GLY A 571 -15.71 -22.92 1.10
CA GLY A 571 -15.01 -22.88 2.40
C GLY A 571 -15.65 -21.94 3.44
N THR A 572 -16.88 -21.47 3.20
CA THR A 572 -17.57 -20.50 4.06
C THR A 572 -17.85 -21.06 5.45
N LYS A 573 -17.67 -20.24 6.48
CA LYS A 573 -17.92 -20.60 7.88
C LYS A 573 -19.12 -19.83 8.41
N TYR A 574 -20.18 -20.56 8.75
CA TYR A 574 -21.36 -20.05 9.42
C TYR A 574 -21.30 -20.40 10.91
N ASP A 575 -21.55 -19.39 11.75
CA ASP A 575 -21.62 -19.53 13.20
C ASP A 575 -22.80 -18.72 13.76
N SER A 576 -23.89 -19.44 14.07
CA SER A 576 -25.12 -18.88 14.62
C SER A 576 -25.30 -19.37 16.05
N ASN A 577 -25.59 -18.44 16.97
CA ASN A 577 -26.07 -18.81 18.31
C ASN A 577 -27.57 -19.15 18.33
N GLY A 578 -28.28 -18.93 17.22
CA GLY A 578 -29.68 -19.31 17.00
C GLY A 578 -29.78 -20.41 15.94
N THR A 579 -30.71 -20.28 15.01
CA THR A 579 -30.88 -21.20 13.89
C THR A 579 -30.12 -20.70 12.66
N LEU A 580 -29.36 -21.60 12.03
CA LEU A 580 -28.85 -21.42 10.68
C LEU A 580 -29.89 -21.95 9.68
N ASN A 581 -30.56 -21.05 8.96
CA ASN A 581 -31.55 -21.36 7.94
C ASN A 581 -30.99 -21.05 6.54
N ILE A 582 -30.84 -22.06 5.69
CA ILE A 582 -30.48 -21.91 4.27
C ILE A 582 -31.66 -22.42 3.43
N ASN A 583 -32.30 -21.53 2.68
CA ASN A 583 -33.41 -21.86 1.78
C ASN A 583 -33.03 -21.51 0.34
N ALA A 584 -33.02 -22.51 -0.55
CA ALA A 584 -32.62 -22.34 -1.95
C ALA A 584 -33.37 -23.30 -2.89
N LYS A 585 -33.36 -23.05 -4.20
CA LYS A 585 -33.67 -24.11 -5.17
C LYS A 585 -32.52 -25.12 -5.20
N ASP A 586 -31.29 -24.63 -5.34
CA ASP A 586 -30.08 -25.45 -5.32
C ASP A 586 -29.10 -24.94 -4.25
N TYR A 587 -28.59 -25.84 -3.41
CA TYR A 587 -27.52 -25.54 -2.45
C TYR A 587 -26.25 -26.32 -2.80
N VAL A 588 -25.15 -25.59 -3.00
CA VAL A 588 -23.84 -26.17 -3.29
C VAL A 588 -22.80 -25.58 -2.35
N ASN A 589 -22.19 -26.44 -1.55
CA ASN A 589 -21.10 -26.09 -0.66
C ASN A 589 -19.88 -26.95 -0.98
N THR A 590 -18.76 -26.30 -1.32
CA THR A 590 -17.50 -26.95 -1.65
C THR A 590 -16.39 -26.48 -0.71
N ALA A 591 -15.37 -27.32 -0.49
CA ALA A 591 -14.17 -26.89 0.24
C ALA A 591 -13.36 -25.86 -0.58
N ALA A 592 -12.69 -24.93 0.10
CA ALA A 592 -11.70 -24.05 -0.51
C ALA A 592 -10.40 -24.83 -0.75
N VAL A 593 -9.73 -24.64 -1.90
CA VAL A 593 -8.59 -25.49 -2.30
C VAL A 593 -7.33 -24.64 -2.41
N SER A 594 -6.35 -24.96 -1.56
CA SER A 594 -5.00 -24.37 -1.58
C SER A 594 -4.05 -25.30 -2.31
N THR A 595 -3.14 -24.75 -3.12
CA THR A 595 -2.19 -25.55 -3.92
C THR A 595 -0.77 -25.06 -3.76
N ASN A 596 0.19 -25.99 -3.69
CA ASN A 596 1.62 -25.72 -3.68
C ASN A 596 2.28 -26.52 -4.81
N LYS A 597 2.97 -25.82 -5.71
CA LYS A 597 3.64 -26.39 -6.87
C LYS A 597 5.10 -25.94 -6.90
N HIS A 598 5.98 -26.89 -7.12
CA HIS A 598 7.42 -26.68 -7.26
C HIS A 598 7.94 -27.41 -8.50
N VAL A 599 8.71 -26.72 -9.34
CA VAL A 599 9.43 -27.29 -10.50
C VAL A 599 10.86 -26.78 -10.50
N SER A 600 11.84 -27.68 -10.51
CA SER A 600 13.27 -27.36 -10.57
C SER A 600 13.92 -28.09 -11.75
N ASN A 601 14.66 -27.34 -12.57
CA ASN A 601 15.48 -27.85 -13.67
C ASN A 601 16.94 -27.46 -13.41
N LYS A 602 17.83 -28.43 -13.23
CA LYS A 602 19.26 -28.20 -12.96
C LYS A 602 20.13 -28.82 -14.05
N GLY A 603 21.19 -28.11 -14.46
CA GLY A 603 22.16 -28.58 -15.44
C GLY A 603 23.61 -28.49 -14.94
N GLY A 604 24.21 -29.63 -14.57
CA GLY A 604 25.64 -29.77 -14.28
C GLY A 604 25.95 -30.82 -13.19
N ALA A 605 27.23 -31.17 -13.04
CA ALA A 605 27.74 -32.38 -12.36
C ALA A 605 27.11 -32.73 -10.99
N GLU A 606 27.00 -34.05 -10.74
CA GLU A 606 26.22 -34.75 -9.70
C GLU A 606 26.21 -34.18 -8.28
N ILE A 607 25.02 -34.22 -7.67
CA ILE A 607 24.75 -34.78 -6.34
C ILE A 607 23.46 -35.63 -6.49
N SER A 608 23.47 -36.89 -6.08
CA SER A 608 22.27 -37.74 -6.05
C SER A 608 21.51 -37.58 -4.72
N VAL A 609 20.18 -37.61 -4.79
CA VAL A 609 19.27 -37.39 -3.65
C VAL A 609 18.43 -38.66 -3.46
N GLY A 610 18.64 -39.37 -2.36
CA GLY A 610 17.76 -40.46 -1.92
C GLY A 610 16.76 -39.94 -0.89
N ALA A 611 15.47 -40.06 -1.16
CA ALA A 611 14.42 -39.70 -0.23
C ALA A 611 13.93 -40.95 0.51
N SER A 612 14.05 -40.98 1.84
CA SER A 612 13.18 -41.80 2.69
C SER A 612 12.62 -40.92 3.79
N THR A 613 11.30 -40.97 3.95
CA THR A 613 10.48 -40.10 4.79
C THR A 613 10.61 -40.46 6.26
N SER A 614 11.14 -39.54 7.06
CA SER A 614 10.59 -39.09 8.35
C SER A 614 11.46 -37.90 8.83
N ASP A 615 10.88 -37.00 9.61
CA ASP A 615 11.56 -36.15 10.61
C ASP A 615 12.75 -35.17 10.33
N PHE A 616 13.29 -35.01 9.11
CA PHE A 616 14.08 -33.80 8.69
C PHE A 616 15.12 -33.23 9.70
N ALA A 617 15.96 -34.06 10.32
CA ALA A 617 17.08 -33.60 11.14
C ALA A 617 18.42 -34.24 10.74
N SER A 618 19.35 -33.41 10.23
CA SER A 618 20.75 -33.68 9.85
C SER A 618 21.03 -34.50 8.57
N ILE A 619 22.03 -34.05 7.79
CA ILE A 619 22.61 -34.76 6.63
C ILE A 619 24.14 -34.72 6.76
N ASP A 620 24.78 -35.89 6.75
CA ASP A 620 26.23 -36.10 6.54
C ASP A 620 26.51 -36.63 5.13
N LEU A 621 27.69 -36.31 4.57
CA LEU A 621 28.01 -36.36 3.13
C LEU A 621 29.23 -37.27 2.82
N SER A 622 29.18 -38.05 1.73
CA SER A 622 30.37 -38.60 1.07
C SER A 622 30.18 -38.82 -0.45
N ILE A 623 31.28 -38.93 -1.22
CA ILE A 623 31.43 -38.56 -2.65
C ILE A 623 31.74 -39.77 -3.58
N ALA A 624 31.10 -39.85 -4.75
CA ALA A 624 31.65 -40.38 -6.03
C ALA A 624 30.74 -39.98 -7.22
N GLY A 625 31.30 -39.70 -8.43
CA GLY A 625 30.63 -38.85 -9.44
C GLY A 625 30.24 -39.43 -10.82
N LYS A 626 29.34 -38.70 -11.53
CA LYS A 626 29.12 -38.53 -13.00
C LYS A 626 27.98 -37.51 -13.33
N MET A 627 28.07 -36.81 -14.47
CA MET A 627 27.18 -35.68 -14.87
C MET A 627 25.72 -36.05 -15.20
N SER A 628 24.74 -35.35 -14.62
CA SER A 628 23.28 -35.60 -14.80
C SER A 628 22.45 -34.30 -14.91
N TYR A 629 21.43 -34.28 -15.78
CA TYR A 629 20.37 -33.25 -15.82
C TYR A 629 19.25 -33.70 -14.88
N ASN A 630 18.89 -32.88 -13.89
CA ASN A 630 17.88 -33.25 -12.88
C ASN A 630 16.62 -32.39 -13.03
N HIS A 631 15.48 -33.05 -13.26
CA HIS A 631 14.15 -32.46 -13.32
C HIS A 631 13.33 -32.93 -12.13
N GLU A 632 12.96 -32.01 -11.24
CA GLU A 632 12.17 -32.30 -10.05
C GLU A 632 10.84 -31.53 -10.10
N LYS A 633 9.73 -32.25 -9.88
CA LYS A 633 8.38 -31.67 -9.86
C LYS A 633 7.60 -32.20 -8.64
N GLY A 634 7.01 -31.31 -7.87
CA GLY A 634 6.14 -31.63 -6.73
C GLY A 634 4.87 -30.79 -6.75
N ASN A 635 3.72 -31.43 -6.52
CA ASN A 635 2.42 -30.78 -6.41
C ASN A 635 1.72 -31.26 -5.13
N LYS A 636 1.23 -30.34 -4.30
CA LYS A 636 0.38 -30.63 -3.13
C LYS A 636 -0.89 -29.79 -3.22
N SER A 637 -2.02 -30.37 -2.81
CA SER A 637 -3.31 -29.68 -2.70
C SER A 637 -3.89 -29.97 -1.33
N GLU A 638 -4.39 -28.94 -0.65
CA GLU A 638 -5.07 -29.05 0.65
C GLU A 638 -6.45 -28.41 0.52
N SER A 639 -7.49 -29.13 0.94
CA SER A 639 -8.86 -28.65 0.92
C SER A 639 -9.31 -28.27 2.33
N THR A 640 -9.73 -27.03 2.51
CA THR A 640 -10.28 -26.52 3.77
C THR A 640 -11.80 -26.48 3.65
N LYS A 641 -12.47 -27.32 4.43
CA LYS A 641 -13.94 -27.35 4.48
C LYS A 641 -14.50 -26.09 5.15
N GLY A 642 -15.71 -25.72 4.74
CA GLY A 642 -16.54 -24.76 5.48
C GLY A 642 -17.12 -25.38 6.75
N THR A 643 -17.86 -24.57 7.51
CA THR A 643 -18.60 -25.03 8.70
C THR A 643 -20.02 -24.50 8.69
N LEU A 644 -20.99 -25.32 9.13
CA LEU A 644 -22.38 -24.95 9.35
C LEU A 644 -22.71 -25.14 10.83
N ASN A 645 -22.60 -24.07 11.63
CA ASN A 645 -22.85 -24.13 13.07
C ASN A 645 -24.10 -23.35 13.47
N GLY A 646 -24.92 -23.95 14.34
CA GLY A 646 -26.14 -23.38 14.88
C GLY A 646 -26.59 -24.08 16.17
N ASN A 647 -27.57 -23.52 16.90
CA ASN A 647 -28.39 -24.33 17.80
C ASN A 647 -29.19 -25.36 16.99
N ASN A 648 -29.77 -24.89 15.89
CA ASN A 648 -30.37 -25.73 14.85
C ASN A 648 -29.72 -25.41 13.51
N VAL A 649 -29.55 -26.41 12.65
CA VAL A 649 -29.10 -26.23 11.27
C VAL A 649 -30.17 -26.76 10.32
N VAL A 650 -30.75 -25.86 9.52
CA VAL A 650 -31.82 -26.17 8.57
C VAL A 650 -31.38 -25.79 7.16
N VAL A 651 -31.29 -26.77 6.27
CA VAL A 651 -31.01 -26.59 4.84
C VAL A 651 -32.18 -27.13 4.05
N ASN A 652 -32.93 -26.22 3.40
CA ASN A 652 -34.06 -26.56 2.55
C ASN A 652 -33.71 -26.24 1.10
N ALA A 653 -33.45 -27.29 0.31
CA ALA A 653 -33.23 -27.19 -1.12
C ALA A 653 -34.43 -27.75 -1.90
N ALA A 654 -35.00 -27.00 -2.84
CA ALA A 654 -36.11 -27.48 -3.66
C ALA A 654 -35.70 -28.42 -4.81
N ASN A 655 -34.40 -28.70 -4.97
CA ASN A 655 -33.90 -29.59 -6.01
C ASN A 655 -32.66 -30.35 -5.55
N THR A 656 -31.52 -29.65 -5.34
CA THR A 656 -30.25 -30.31 -4.97
C THR A 656 -29.61 -29.68 -3.75
N ALA A 657 -29.06 -30.52 -2.86
CA ALA A 657 -28.19 -30.11 -1.75
C ALA A 657 -26.89 -30.91 -1.81
N SER A 658 -25.76 -30.23 -2.08
CA SER A 658 -24.42 -30.80 -2.07
C SER A 658 -23.59 -30.10 -1.00
N ILE A 659 -23.08 -30.84 -0.02
CA ILE A 659 -22.45 -30.28 1.17
C ILE A 659 -21.06 -30.88 1.40
N ALA A 660 -20.03 -30.03 1.34
CA ALA A 660 -18.65 -30.36 1.70
C ALA A 660 -18.16 -29.47 2.86
N ALA A 661 -18.92 -29.46 3.94
CA ALA A 661 -18.67 -28.73 5.19
C ALA A 661 -18.88 -29.63 6.41
N ASP A 662 -18.27 -29.26 7.54
CA ASP A 662 -18.59 -29.89 8.82
C ASP A 662 -19.84 -29.20 9.40
N VAL A 663 -20.81 -29.99 9.89
CA VAL A 663 -22.09 -29.50 10.41
C VAL A 663 -22.15 -29.76 11.91
N LYS A 664 -22.45 -28.73 12.69
CA LYS A 664 -22.61 -28.83 14.14
C LYS A 664 -23.88 -28.11 14.59
N ALA A 665 -24.83 -28.88 15.11
CA ALA A 665 -26.01 -28.35 15.80
C ALA A 665 -25.96 -28.72 17.29
N GLN A 666 -26.55 -27.89 18.15
CA GLN A 666 -26.78 -28.26 19.56
C GLN A 666 -27.99 -29.16 19.71
N ASN A 667 -29.05 -28.91 18.93
CA ASN A 667 -30.32 -29.61 18.97
C ASN A 667 -30.53 -30.41 17.67
N ASP A 668 -30.96 -29.76 16.59
CA ASP A 668 -31.43 -30.45 15.38
C ASP A 668 -30.62 -30.09 14.12
N VAL A 669 -30.41 -31.10 13.27
CA VAL A 669 -29.94 -30.94 11.88
C VAL A 669 -31.02 -31.45 10.93
N ASN A 670 -31.56 -30.56 10.09
CA ASN A 670 -32.55 -30.90 9.07
C ASN A 670 -32.06 -30.47 7.69
N ILE A 671 -31.77 -31.43 6.81
CA ILE A 671 -31.31 -31.18 5.43
C ILE A 671 -32.29 -31.86 4.49
N THR A 672 -33.05 -31.06 3.73
CA THR A 672 -34.05 -31.55 2.78
C THR A 672 -33.67 -31.15 1.35
N ALA A 673 -33.81 -32.10 0.43
CA ALA A 673 -33.70 -31.89 -1.00
C ALA A 673 -34.81 -32.68 -1.69
N VAL A 674 -35.87 -32.00 -2.13
CA VAL A 674 -37.02 -32.65 -2.77
C VAL A 674 -37.22 -32.04 -4.14
N PRO A 675 -36.91 -32.76 -5.24
CA PRO A 675 -37.23 -32.29 -6.58
C PRO A 675 -38.74 -32.05 -6.68
N THR A 676 -39.14 -30.84 -7.06
CA THR A 676 -40.52 -30.60 -7.46
C THR A 676 -40.82 -31.47 -8.68
N ALA A 677 -41.75 -32.42 -8.52
CA ALA A 677 -42.20 -33.36 -9.56
C ALA A 677 -42.81 -32.63 -10.76
#